data_AF-A0A1S9DB58-F1
#
_entry.id   AF-A0A1S9DB58-F1
#
_cell.length_a   1.000
_cell.length_b   1.000
_cell.length_c   1.000
_cell.angle_alpha   90.00
_cell.angle_beta   90.00
_cell.angle_gamma   90.00
#
_symmetry.space_group_name_H-M   'P 1'
#
loop_
_entity.id
_entity.type
_entity.pdbx_description
1 polymer ?
#
loop_
_entity_poly.entity_id
_entity_poly.type
_entity_poly.pdbx_seq_one_letter_code
_entity_poly.pdbx_strand_id
1 'polypeptide(L)'
;MTEQPVYLGDTVIDTLSQQDYNGRCKPWTEKREAITNSALSASGWYGPGAYLAWLMPAYATALSTIWHSKCSEKHPDIDPGMTAVVFVLVSTLPIIGPLTRLSWQEDDVEVEIDPHFPRTVKEWTWETFRFLCHTVVYAVLSEPYLEPLVLLAVYVLLNGIRCSITDLSPPTTRILPTVYSQRFNISLYDAQYDSKTGKQIPIPRKVIHAVVAAILRFQIVCLEVGVPASQMLIIATEATRKAINSEEFVKTIQNRTHVQVRMLPKDEEGVVGAWGIASGFSDIEGLAIDLGGGSMQMTWIVSHAGDVRISSKGSISFPYGAAALTQKLEALTKGKDEDEAAKAKEQFRQEMTSQFRRAWEDLEIPERLVNKAKKEGGFQLYLSGGGFRGWGYLLLYLHQVRGEYYPISIINGYTVGKKDFENTEVLKKVAKTAKDIFRVSDRRRKQVPSVAFLVNVLAKAIPHGIKEAHFCQGGVREGALYRKILPVIRQQDPLQVATMNFARGSAQAMAFMAFSSIPRPTKDRSFPHSISPHVIQAFANILYAHATMSKETAATAALYSTSTGVLAEAHGIPHADRARLALMLQERYGGELPPREMDFKKSLRSLLTPEEIWWTRYLGKLGLVISRVYPTGVIDPSRPRAMPRARWANDLGKKKNKQGIELKVSLQKVGFDPTRLKQELEADLKKIRKVGKRKHWIGGRDGWGMKVEVLLVEEDLL
;
A
#
# COMPACT_ATOMS: atom_id res chain seq x y z
N MET A 1 52.01 -11.83 -5.75
CA MET A 1 52.21 -11.22 -4.42
C MET A 1 51.00 -11.61 -3.59
N THR A 2 51.26 -12.29 -2.50
CA THR A 2 50.34 -12.98 -1.59
C THR A 2 49.36 -12.02 -0.91
N GLU A 3 48.10 -12.43 -0.83
CA GLU A 3 47.03 -11.81 -0.05
C GLU A 3 47.31 -11.93 1.46
N GLN A 4 47.14 -10.84 2.20
CA GLN A 4 46.97 -10.85 3.66
C GLN A 4 45.72 -10.03 4.03
N PRO A 5 44.87 -10.52 4.95
CA PRO A 5 43.77 -9.75 5.49
C PRO A 5 44.27 -8.71 6.50
N VAL A 6 43.72 -7.49 6.41
CA VAL A 6 43.99 -6.41 7.37
C VAL A 6 43.30 -6.75 8.70
N TYR A 7 44.08 -7.13 9.70
CA TYR A 7 43.64 -7.15 11.10
C TYR A 7 43.70 -5.73 11.66
N LEU A 8 42.60 -5.26 12.26
CA LEU A 8 42.58 -4.05 13.08
C LEU A 8 43.33 -4.39 14.38
N GLY A 9 44.47 -3.74 14.61
CA GLY A 9 45.29 -3.95 15.82
C GLY A 9 44.67 -3.31 17.06
N ASP A 10 45.02 -3.87 18.22
CA ASP A 10 44.49 -3.52 19.56
C ASP A 10 44.59 -2.02 19.91
N THR A 11 45.52 -1.30 19.29
CA THR A 11 45.65 0.16 19.45
C THR A 11 44.45 0.95 18.90
N VAL A 12 43.74 0.45 17.88
CA VAL A 12 42.52 1.12 17.36
C VAL A 12 41.32 0.88 18.29
N ILE A 13 41.28 -0.27 18.96
CA ILE A 13 40.25 -0.59 19.97
C ILE A 13 40.47 0.22 21.25
N ASP A 14 41.73 0.37 21.69
CA ASP A 14 42.04 1.19 22.87
C ASP A 14 41.72 2.67 22.66
N THR A 15 41.87 3.18 21.43
CA THR A 15 41.53 4.58 21.10
C THR A 15 40.01 4.82 21.10
N LEU A 16 39.18 3.79 20.87
CA LEU A 16 37.71 3.86 20.99
C LEU A 16 37.22 3.79 22.44
N SER A 17 38.08 3.41 23.39
CA SER A 17 37.73 3.30 24.82
C SER A 17 37.92 4.60 25.60
N GLN A 18 38.62 5.59 25.04
CA GLN A 18 38.92 6.86 25.70
C GLN A 18 38.51 8.06 24.86
N GLN A 19 37.19 8.27 24.75
CA GLN A 19 36.50 9.54 25.01
C GLN A 19 35.08 9.45 24.41
N ASP A 20 34.06 9.54 25.26
CA ASP A 20 32.81 10.15 24.83
C ASP A 20 32.23 11.05 25.94
N TYR A 21 31.72 12.19 25.49
CA TYR A 21 31.58 13.47 26.18
C TYR A 21 30.34 13.56 27.09
N ASN A 22 29.79 12.47 27.62
CA ASN A 22 28.50 12.51 28.34
C ASN A 22 28.43 11.78 29.70
N GLY A 23 29.55 11.68 30.43
CA GLY A 23 29.53 11.67 31.90
C GLY A 23 28.72 10.59 32.63
N ARG A 24 28.77 9.31 32.21
CA ARG A 24 28.17 8.19 32.98
C ARG A 24 29.02 6.91 33.00
N CYS A 25 30.22 6.96 33.58
CA CYS A 25 30.81 5.82 34.30
C CYS A 25 32.11 6.21 35.02
N LYS A 26 32.28 5.79 36.28
CA LYS A 26 33.52 6.00 37.07
C LYS A 26 34.69 5.14 36.55
N PRO A 27 35.94 5.65 36.62
CA PRO A 27 37.13 4.93 36.19
C PRO A 27 37.39 3.66 37.01
N TRP A 28 38.12 2.72 36.42
CA TRP A 28 38.39 1.39 36.98
C TRP A 28 39.02 1.41 38.39
N THR A 29 39.85 2.40 38.68
CA THR A 29 40.50 2.57 39.98
C THR A 29 39.51 2.83 41.11
N GLU A 30 38.49 3.66 40.90
CA GLU A 30 37.44 3.93 41.90
C GLU A 30 36.51 2.73 42.11
N LYS A 31 36.30 1.91 41.08
CA LYS A 31 35.52 0.67 41.19
C LYS A 31 36.23 -0.38 42.05
N ARG A 32 37.57 -0.37 42.07
CA ARG A 32 38.38 -1.31 42.85
C ARG A 32 38.45 -0.97 44.34
N GLU A 33 38.48 0.33 44.69
CA GLU A 33 38.46 0.77 46.11
C GLU A 33 37.12 0.47 46.80
N ALA A 34 36.00 0.50 46.07
CA ALA A 34 34.67 0.24 46.63
C ALA A 34 34.47 -1.21 47.16
N ILE A 35 35.31 -2.15 46.73
CA ILE A 35 35.16 -3.59 47.03
C ILE A 35 36.04 -4.04 48.21
N THR A 36 36.85 -3.13 48.79
CA THR A 36 37.90 -3.49 49.76
C THR A 36 37.65 -2.98 51.19
N ASN A 37 36.51 -2.34 51.48
CA ASN A 37 36.16 -1.87 52.83
C ASN A 37 35.32 -2.88 53.65
N SER A 38 35.51 -2.89 54.98
CA SER A 38 34.96 -3.90 55.89
C SER A 38 33.43 -3.81 56.09
N ALA A 39 32.81 -4.97 56.35
CA ALA A 39 31.37 -5.25 56.27
C ALA A 39 30.43 -4.53 57.27
N LEU A 40 30.93 -3.65 58.15
CA LEU A 40 30.09 -2.94 59.14
C LEU A 40 29.50 -1.60 58.64
N SER A 41 29.81 -1.17 57.41
CA SER A 41 29.20 0.02 56.79
C SER A 41 28.16 -0.30 55.70
N ALA A 42 27.72 -1.55 55.57
CA ALA A 42 26.87 -2.02 54.47
C ALA A 42 25.40 -2.28 54.87
N SER A 43 24.90 -1.73 55.97
CA SER A 43 23.49 -1.91 56.39
C SER A 43 22.50 -0.92 55.73
N GLY A 44 22.76 -0.51 54.48
CA GLY A 44 21.88 0.38 53.71
C GLY A 44 21.64 -0.06 52.26
N TRP A 45 22.04 -1.28 51.88
CA TRP A 45 22.17 -1.69 50.47
C TRP A 45 21.15 -2.72 49.95
N TYR A 46 20.07 -3.03 50.68
CA TYR A 46 18.94 -3.74 50.08
C TYR A 46 18.00 -2.77 49.33
N GLY A 47 18.56 -2.19 48.27
CA GLY A 47 17.82 -1.55 47.18
C GLY A 47 17.85 -2.41 45.90
N PRO A 48 17.22 -1.98 44.79
CA PRO A 48 16.89 -2.79 43.60
C PRO A 48 18.06 -3.51 42.88
N GLY A 49 19.30 -3.32 43.31
CA GLY A 49 20.49 -4.00 42.79
C GLY A 49 20.59 -5.49 43.13
N ALA A 50 20.00 -5.95 44.25
CA ALA A 50 19.97 -7.39 44.56
C ALA A 50 19.16 -8.15 43.50
N TYR A 51 18.03 -7.60 43.04
CA TYR A 51 17.23 -8.17 41.96
C TYR A 51 18.01 -8.30 40.64
N LEU A 52 18.91 -7.35 40.34
CA LEU A 52 19.72 -7.35 39.13
C LEU A 52 20.85 -8.39 39.15
N ALA A 53 21.42 -8.68 40.33
CA ALA A 53 22.43 -9.72 40.48
C ALA A 53 21.87 -11.14 40.25
N TRP A 54 20.57 -11.35 40.48
CA TRP A 54 19.87 -12.63 40.28
C TRP A 54 19.17 -12.76 38.91
N LEU A 55 18.78 -11.63 38.30
CA LEU A 55 18.25 -11.59 36.92
C LEU A 55 19.33 -11.90 35.88
N MET A 56 20.60 -11.54 36.12
CA MET A 56 21.70 -11.78 35.17
C MET A 56 21.95 -13.28 34.92
N PRO A 57 22.02 -14.17 35.92
CA PRO A 57 22.10 -15.62 35.70
C PRO A 57 20.87 -16.20 35.01
N ALA A 58 19.66 -15.77 35.38
CA ALA A 58 18.42 -16.24 34.75
C ALA A 58 18.35 -15.81 33.28
N TYR A 59 18.76 -14.58 32.98
CA TYR A 59 18.83 -14.02 31.63
C TYR A 59 19.92 -14.70 30.78
N ALA A 60 21.11 -14.96 31.35
CA ALA A 60 22.18 -15.70 30.69
C ALA A 60 21.79 -17.15 30.39
N THR A 61 21.05 -17.79 31.31
CA THR A 61 20.56 -19.16 31.13
C THR A 61 19.43 -19.23 30.09
N ALA A 62 18.51 -18.25 30.09
CA ALA A 62 17.45 -18.13 29.09
C ALA A 62 18.00 -17.88 27.67
N LEU A 63 19.00 -16.99 27.53
CA LEU A 63 19.70 -16.77 26.27
C LEU A 63 20.46 -18.01 25.79
N SER A 64 21.14 -18.73 26.69
CA SER A 64 21.82 -19.99 26.36
C SER A 64 20.84 -21.07 25.88
N THR A 65 19.64 -21.12 26.47
CA THR A 65 18.59 -22.07 26.10
C THR A 65 17.91 -21.71 24.76
N ILE A 66 17.71 -20.42 24.48
CA ILE A 66 17.23 -19.91 23.17
C ILE A 66 18.29 -20.15 22.07
N TRP A 67 19.57 -20.07 22.42
CA TRP A 67 20.66 -20.41 21.51
C TRP A 67 20.72 -21.91 21.23
N HIS A 68 20.52 -22.75 22.24
CA HIS A 68 20.49 -24.21 22.09
C HIS A 68 19.24 -24.72 21.36
N SER A 69 18.09 -24.05 21.47
CA SER A 69 16.87 -24.40 20.71
C SER A 69 17.02 -24.15 19.21
N LYS A 70 17.92 -23.25 18.79
CA LYS A 70 18.32 -23.07 17.39
C LYS A 70 19.29 -24.14 16.88
N CYS A 71 19.89 -24.97 17.75
CA CYS A 71 20.83 -26.03 17.38
C CYS A 71 20.19 -27.43 17.25
N SER A 72 18.89 -27.61 17.51
CA SER A 72 18.23 -28.92 17.39
C SER A 72 17.60 -29.12 16.00
N GLU A 73 18.43 -29.28 14.97
CA GLU A 73 17.98 -29.72 13.63
C GLU A 73 17.58 -31.22 13.58
N LYS A 74 17.60 -31.96 14.70
CA LYS A 74 17.45 -33.43 14.70
C LYS A 74 16.16 -34.01 15.31
N HIS A 75 15.27 -33.19 15.89
CA HIS A 75 14.01 -33.69 16.47
C HIS A 75 12.84 -32.72 16.20
N PRO A 76 12.06 -32.90 15.11
CA PRO A 76 10.99 -31.99 14.70
C PRO A 76 9.69 -32.09 15.53
N ASP A 77 9.58 -33.05 16.45
CA ASP A 77 8.34 -33.32 17.20
C ASP A 77 8.26 -32.60 18.56
N ILE A 78 9.27 -31.79 18.90
CA ILE A 78 9.34 -31.09 20.20
C ILE A 78 9.14 -29.59 19.97
N ASP A 79 8.01 -29.05 20.45
CA ASP A 79 7.74 -27.61 20.44
C ASP A 79 8.79 -26.86 21.29
N PRO A 80 9.61 -25.99 20.67
CA PRO A 80 10.65 -25.23 21.38
C PRO A 80 10.10 -24.31 22.46
N GLY A 81 8.87 -23.81 22.30
CA GLY A 81 8.21 -22.91 23.26
C GLY A 81 7.79 -23.63 24.54
N MET A 82 7.24 -24.84 24.43
CA MET A 82 6.84 -25.65 25.58
C MET A 82 8.03 -26.09 26.43
N THR A 83 9.16 -26.40 25.79
CA THR A 83 10.39 -26.82 26.49
C THR A 83 10.98 -25.67 27.31
N ALA A 84 10.97 -24.44 26.76
CA ALA A 84 11.45 -23.24 27.47
C ALA A 84 10.57 -22.90 28.68
N VAL A 85 9.24 -22.99 28.55
CA VAL A 85 8.29 -22.72 29.64
C VAL A 85 8.44 -23.73 30.78
N VAL A 86 8.54 -25.03 30.45
CA VAL A 86 8.74 -26.09 31.46
C VAL A 86 10.08 -25.92 32.18
N PHE A 87 11.14 -25.53 31.47
CA PHE A 87 12.45 -25.35 32.09
C PHE A 87 12.51 -24.12 33.01
N VAL A 88 11.85 -23.01 32.68
CA VAL A 88 11.71 -21.83 33.56
C VAL A 88 10.92 -22.17 34.83
N LEU A 89 9.85 -22.96 34.71
CA LEU A 89 9.09 -23.44 35.88
C LEU A 89 9.92 -24.37 36.78
N VAL A 90 10.70 -25.29 36.19
CA VAL A 90 11.54 -26.24 36.95
C VAL A 90 12.76 -25.55 37.58
N SER A 91 13.33 -24.54 36.94
CA SER A 91 14.51 -23.82 37.44
C SER A 91 14.20 -22.72 38.46
N THR A 92 12.93 -22.34 38.61
CA THR A 92 12.47 -21.38 39.66
C THR A 92 12.12 -22.08 40.98
N LEU A 93 11.79 -23.37 40.97
CA LEU A 93 11.49 -24.17 42.17
C LEU A 93 12.64 -24.25 43.21
N PRO A 94 13.93 -24.38 42.84
CA PRO A 94 15.05 -24.45 43.79
C PRO A 94 15.39 -23.10 44.44
N ILE A 95 14.95 -21.99 43.84
CA ILE A 95 15.24 -20.62 44.32
C ILE A 95 14.28 -20.23 45.45
N ILE A 96 13.06 -20.79 45.44
CA ILE A 96 11.99 -20.46 46.38
C ILE A 96 12.07 -21.28 47.68
N GLY A 97 12.55 -22.52 47.61
CA GLY A 97 12.66 -23.42 48.77
C GLY A 97 13.60 -22.96 49.91
N PRO A 98 14.73 -22.26 49.65
CA PRO A 98 15.59 -21.74 50.70
C PRO A 98 15.09 -20.43 51.34
N LEU A 99 14.31 -19.62 50.60
CA LEU A 99 13.73 -18.36 51.10
C LEU A 99 12.73 -18.58 52.23
N THR A 100 12.05 -19.73 52.27
CA THR A 100 11.14 -20.13 53.37
C THR A 100 11.88 -20.66 54.61
N ARG A 101 13.18 -20.97 54.53
CA ARG A 101 13.96 -21.43 55.70
C ARG A 101 14.65 -20.27 56.46
N LEU A 102 14.90 -19.15 55.79
CA LEU A 102 15.60 -17.99 56.38
C LEU A 102 14.66 -16.99 57.09
N SER A 103 13.34 -17.08 56.91
CA SER A 103 12.39 -16.22 57.62
C SER A 103 11.90 -16.79 58.97
N TRP A 104 12.46 -17.91 59.43
CA TRP A 104 12.01 -18.66 60.61
C TRP A 104 13.08 -18.76 61.72
N GLN A 105 14.14 -17.96 61.66
CA GLN A 105 15.13 -17.86 62.72
C GLN A 105 15.57 -16.40 62.91
N GLU A 106 14.71 -15.62 63.56
CA GLU A 106 15.17 -14.57 64.47
C GLU A 106 14.26 -14.65 65.69
N ASP A 107 14.87 -14.93 66.85
CA ASP A 107 14.22 -15.01 68.14
C ASP A 107 13.64 -13.62 68.52
N ASP A 108 12.39 -13.61 68.96
CA ASP A 108 11.72 -12.56 69.75
C ASP A 108 11.42 -11.18 69.11
N VAL A 109 10.87 -11.13 67.89
CA VAL A 109 10.12 -9.94 67.43
C VAL A 109 8.80 -10.32 66.74
N GLU A 110 7.67 -10.03 67.37
CA GLU A 110 6.35 -10.04 66.72
C GLU A 110 6.29 -8.90 65.69
N VAL A 111 6.38 -9.24 64.40
CA VAL A 111 6.10 -8.31 63.31
C VAL A 111 4.66 -8.51 62.86
N GLU A 112 3.84 -7.45 62.93
CA GLU A 112 2.50 -7.43 62.32
C GLU A 112 2.61 -7.72 60.81
N ILE A 113 2.13 -8.89 60.40
CA ILE A 113 2.11 -9.32 58.99
C ILE A 113 0.93 -8.63 58.29
N ASP A 114 1.20 -8.02 57.13
CA ASP A 114 0.20 -7.45 56.22
C ASP A 114 -0.96 -8.45 56.00
N PRO A 115 -2.24 -8.05 56.19
CA PRO A 115 -3.39 -8.94 56.03
C PRO A 115 -3.57 -9.51 54.62
N HIS A 116 -2.86 -8.99 53.60
CA HIS A 116 -2.88 -9.51 52.23
C HIS A 116 -1.78 -10.55 51.93
N PHE A 117 -0.93 -10.90 52.90
CA PHE A 117 0.10 -11.91 52.69
C PHE A 117 -0.48 -13.34 52.82
N PRO A 118 -0.19 -14.26 51.87
CA PRO A 118 -0.76 -15.62 51.91
C PRO A 118 -0.41 -16.35 53.20
N ARG A 119 -1.41 -16.81 53.95
CA ARG A 119 -1.21 -17.41 55.28
C ARG A 119 -0.94 -18.91 55.22
N THR A 120 -1.27 -19.54 54.09
CA THR A 120 -1.06 -20.97 53.88
C THR A 120 -0.20 -21.23 52.65
N VAL A 121 0.54 -22.34 52.68
CA VAL A 121 1.33 -22.82 51.53
C VAL A 121 0.46 -22.93 50.27
N LYS A 122 -0.82 -23.32 50.41
CA LYS A 122 -1.77 -23.45 49.31
C LYS A 122 -2.13 -22.10 48.67
N GLU A 123 -2.44 -21.08 49.47
CA GLU A 123 -2.72 -19.72 48.98
C GLU A 123 -1.47 -19.11 48.33
N TRP A 124 -0.31 -19.31 48.96
CA TRP A 124 0.96 -18.81 48.43
C TRP A 124 1.29 -19.45 47.07
N THR A 125 1.10 -20.77 46.95
CA THR A 125 1.31 -21.50 45.69
C THR A 125 0.36 -21.00 44.61
N TRP A 126 -0.89 -20.74 44.97
CA TRP A 126 -1.90 -20.26 44.04
C TRP A 126 -1.62 -18.83 43.55
N GLU A 127 -1.28 -17.91 44.45
CA GLU A 127 -0.95 -16.53 44.08
C GLU A 127 0.37 -16.44 43.30
N THR A 128 1.36 -17.27 43.64
CA THR A 128 2.62 -17.35 42.88
C THR A 128 2.38 -17.92 41.49
N PHE A 129 1.58 -18.99 41.36
CA PHE A 129 1.20 -19.56 40.07
C PHE A 129 0.41 -18.54 39.23
N ARG A 130 -0.53 -17.82 39.84
CA ARG A 130 -1.31 -16.76 39.20
C ARG A 130 -0.42 -15.62 38.71
N PHE A 131 0.53 -15.17 39.53
CA PHE A 131 1.51 -14.15 39.16
C PHE A 131 2.37 -14.62 37.99
N LEU A 132 2.91 -15.86 38.04
CA LEU A 132 3.70 -16.42 36.95
C LEU A 132 2.89 -16.55 35.65
N CYS A 133 1.64 -17.02 35.72
CA CYS A 133 0.75 -17.05 34.56
C CYS A 133 0.48 -15.65 34.02
N HIS A 134 0.22 -14.66 34.88
CA HIS A 134 0.04 -13.27 34.45
C HIS A 134 1.32 -12.70 33.83
N THR A 135 2.50 -12.97 34.39
CA THR A 135 3.77 -12.48 33.85
C THR A 135 4.12 -13.16 32.53
N VAL A 136 3.83 -14.46 32.37
CA VAL A 136 4.01 -15.17 31.10
C VAL A 136 3.02 -14.66 30.05
N VAL A 137 1.75 -14.50 30.40
CA VAL A 137 0.74 -13.92 29.51
C VAL A 137 1.12 -12.48 29.15
N TYR A 138 1.56 -11.67 30.11
CA TYR A 138 2.00 -10.31 29.86
C TYR A 138 3.30 -10.27 29.06
N ALA A 139 4.26 -11.16 29.25
CA ALA A 139 5.48 -11.23 28.44
C ALA A 139 5.18 -11.70 27.00
N VAL A 140 4.27 -12.68 26.83
CA VAL A 140 3.82 -13.15 25.51
C VAL A 140 2.97 -12.11 24.78
N LEU A 141 2.20 -11.29 25.51
CA LEU A 141 1.35 -10.25 24.92
C LEU A 141 2.03 -8.87 24.85
N SER A 142 3.08 -8.63 25.63
CA SER A 142 3.75 -7.32 25.78
C SER A 142 5.23 -7.36 25.41
N GLU A 143 5.76 -8.48 24.91
CA GLU A 143 6.85 -8.38 23.94
C GLU A 143 6.33 -7.43 22.85
N PRO A 144 6.98 -6.27 22.64
CA PRO A 144 6.75 -5.58 21.39
C PRO A 144 7.12 -6.61 20.34
N TYR A 145 6.12 -7.12 19.62
CA TYR A 145 6.35 -7.64 18.30
C TYR A 145 7.06 -6.48 17.59
N LEU A 146 8.40 -6.51 17.57
CA LEU A 146 9.15 -6.10 16.42
C LEU A 146 8.54 -6.95 15.32
N GLU A 147 7.43 -6.48 14.73
CA GLU A 147 6.83 -7.14 13.59
C GLU A 147 8.00 -7.32 12.63
N PRO A 148 8.43 -8.57 12.36
CA PRO A 148 9.66 -8.78 11.62
C PRO A 148 9.45 -8.11 10.28
N LEU A 149 10.22 -7.06 10.01
CA LEU A 149 10.09 -6.28 8.79
C LEU A 149 10.16 -7.25 7.61
N VAL A 150 9.03 -7.53 6.96
CA VAL A 150 8.97 -8.55 5.90
C VAL A 150 9.36 -7.88 4.60
N LEU A 151 10.66 -7.63 4.43
CA LEU A 151 11.15 -7.04 3.19
C LEU A 151 11.45 -8.11 2.15
N LEU A 152 10.99 -7.88 0.92
CA LEU A 152 11.27 -8.72 -0.22
C LEU A 152 11.87 -7.88 -1.35
N ALA A 153 13.05 -8.26 -1.80
CA ALA A 153 13.73 -7.64 -2.94
C ALA A 153 13.45 -8.43 -4.21
N VAL A 154 12.97 -7.74 -5.25
CA VAL A 154 12.71 -8.32 -6.57
C VAL A 154 13.52 -7.61 -7.63
N TYR A 155 14.23 -8.42 -8.43
CA TYR A 155 14.98 -8.00 -9.59
C TYR A 155 14.26 -8.53 -10.84
N VAL A 156 14.07 -7.70 -11.84
CA VAL A 156 13.45 -8.12 -13.11
C VAL A 156 14.38 -7.79 -14.27
N LEU A 157 14.87 -8.84 -14.94
CA LEU A 157 15.79 -8.78 -16.09
C LEU A 157 14.99 -8.58 -17.39
N LEU A 158 14.76 -7.32 -17.73
CA LEU A 158 14.02 -6.84 -18.91
C LEU A 158 14.88 -5.89 -19.77
N ASN A 159 14.26 -5.20 -20.74
CA ASN A 159 14.84 -4.02 -21.39
C ASN A 159 14.97 -2.84 -20.42
N GLY A 160 16.07 -2.88 -19.68
CA GLY A 160 16.33 -2.12 -18.46
C GLY A 160 16.10 -3.01 -17.25
N ILE A 161 17.18 -3.33 -16.53
CA ILE A 161 17.13 -4.09 -15.28
C ILE A 161 16.42 -3.22 -14.24
N ARG A 162 15.39 -3.77 -13.61
CA ARG A 162 14.61 -3.09 -12.58
C ARG A 162 14.75 -3.82 -11.26
N CYS A 163 15.03 -3.08 -10.21
CA CYS A 163 15.16 -3.61 -8.86
C CYS A 163 14.23 -2.85 -7.93
N SER A 164 13.63 -3.52 -6.95
CA SER A 164 13.00 -2.84 -5.82
C SER A 164 12.95 -3.68 -4.56
N ILE A 165 12.83 -2.98 -3.44
CA ILE A 165 12.53 -3.50 -2.12
C ILE A 165 11.09 -3.14 -1.82
N THR A 166 10.29 -4.15 -1.46
CA THR A 166 8.88 -3.98 -1.09
C THR A 166 8.70 -4.42 0.36
N ASP A 167 7.98 -3.61 1.12
CA ASP A 167 7.56 -3.93 2.48
C ASP A 167 6.28 -4.78 2.43
N LEU A 168 6.33 -5.97 3.02
CA LEU A 168 5.19 -6.88 3.15
C LEU A 168 4.70 -6.97 4.60
N SER A 169 5.19 -6.10 5.49
CA SER A 169 4.76 -6.08 6.88
C SER A 169 3.29 -5.66 7.00
N PRO A 170 2.52 -6.29 7.90
CA PRO A 170 1.21 -5.78 8.29
C PRO A 170 1.29 -4.32 8.78
N PRO A 171 0.19 -3.56 8.71
CA PRO A 171 -1.08 -3.91 8.10
C PRO A 171 -1.12 -3.63 6.58
N THR A 172 0.00 -3.20 5.98
CA THR A 172 0.02 -2.62 4.62
C THR A 172 0.40 -3.59 3.50
N THR A 173 0.66 -4.85 3.82
CA THR A 173 1.04 -5.93 2.88
C THR A 173 0.24 -5.92 1.58
N ARG A 174 -1.07 -5.65 1.64
CA ARG A 174 -1.99 -5.65 0.49
C ARG A 174 -1.60 -4.69 -0.63
N ILE A 175 -1.03 -3.52 -0.31
CA ILE A 175 -0.73 -2.48 -1.30
C ILE A 175 0.72 -2.50 -1.79
N LEU A 176 1.53 -3.45 -1.31
CA LEU A 176 2.93 -3.63 -1.71
C LEU A 176 3.76 -2.33 -1.65
N PRO A 177 3.84 -1.62 -0.50
CA PRO A 177 4.62 -0.38 -0.40
C PRO A 177 6.06 -0.58 -0.88
N THR A 178 6.49 0.24 -1.83
CA THR A 178 7.85 0.16 -2.36
C THR A 178 8.77 1.04 -1.55
N VAL A 179 9.66 0.44 -0.77
CA VAL A 179 10.63 1.15 0.07
C VAL A 179 11.71 1.81 -0.79
N TYR A 180 12.20 1.08 -1.79
CA TYR A 180 13.23 1.57 -2.69
C TYR A 180 13.07 0.95 -4.07
N SER A 181 13.33 1.72 -5.13
CA SER A 181 13.36 1.17 -6.48
C SER A 181 14.40 1.86 -7.35
N GLN A 182 15.03 1.08 -8.23
CA GLN A 182 16.04 1.56 -9.15
C GLN A 182 15.90 0.89 -10.51
N ARG A 183 16.18 1.65 -11.57
CA ARG A 183 16.25 1.12 -12.94
C ARG A 183 17.63 1.39 -13.51
N PHE A 184 18.32 0.34 -13.93
CA PHE A 184 19.56 0.43 -14.69
C PHE A 184 19.24 0.42 -16.18
N ASN A 185 19.81 1.38 -16.92
CA ASN A 185 19.58 1.54 -18.36
C ASN A 185 20.43 0.57 -19.20
N ILE A 186 20.34 -0.73 -18.88
CA ILE A 186 20.99 -1.82 -19.63
C ILE A 186 19.91 -2.53 -20.44
N SER A 187 19.97 -2.42 -21.77
CA SER A 187 18.99 -3.04 -22.68
C SER A 187 19.44 -4.43 -23.09
N LEU A 188 18.86 -5.47 -22.49
CA LEU A 188 19.21 -6.85 -22.81
C LEU A 188 18.81 -7.23 -24.23
N TYR A 189 17.67 -6.76 -24.73
CA TYR A 189 17.25 -7.01 -26.12
C TYR A 189 18.21 -6.38 -27.11
N ASP A 190 18.52 -5.09 -26.97
CA ASP A 190 19.40 -4.40 -27.93
C ASP A 190 20.83 -4.97 -27.90
N ALA A 191 21.30 -5.42 -26.74
CA ALA A 191 22.61 -6.04 -26.59
C ALA A 191 22.78 -7.37 -27.34
N GLN A 192 21.67 -7.98 -27.78
CA GLN A 192 21.67 -9.26 -28.49
C GLN A 192 21.57 -9.11 -30.00
N TYR A 193 21.61 -7.88 -30.53
CA TYR A 193 21.60 -7.65 -31.97
C TYR A 193 22.81 -6.81 -32.37
N ASP A 194 23.51 -7.26 -33.41
CA ASP A 194 24.59 -6.48 -33.99
C ASP A 194 24.03 -5.22 -34.66
N SER A 195 24.59 -4.06 -34.30
CA SER A 195 24.04 -2.76 -34.72
C SER A 195 24.18 -2.47 -36.21
N LYS A 196 25.07 -3.18 -36.92
CA LYS A 196 25.33 -2.98 -38.35
C LYS A 196 24.55 -3.97 -39.21
N THR A 197 24.51 -5.22 -38.79
CA THR A 197 23.95 -6.34 -39.56
C THR A 197 22.55 -6.73 -39.11
N GLY A 198 22.12 -6.33 -37.91
CA GLY A 198 20.85 -6.72 -37.31
C GLY A 198 20.75 -8.20 -36.95
N LYS A 199 21.83 -8.98 -37.11
CA LYS A 199 21.87 -10.39 -36.75
C LYS A 199 21.93 -10.55 -35.23
N GLN A 200 21.30 -11.61 -34.74
CA GLN A 200 21.34 -11.93 -33.33
C GLN A 200 22.75 -12.39 -32.94
N ILE A 201 23.28 -11.85 -31.84
CA ILE A 201 24.59 -12.18 -31.26
C ILE A 201 24.42 -12.58 -29.79
N PRO A 202 25.36 -13.37 -29.22
CA PRO A 202 25.40 -13.63 -27.78
C PRO A 202 25.50 -12.32 -26.98
N ILE A 203 24.93 -12.29 -25.77
CA ILE A 203 25.06 -11.15 -24.86
C ILE A 203 26.55 -10.92 -24.58
N PRO A 204 27.11 -9.75 -24.93
CA PRO A 204 28.54 -9.49 -24.77
C PRO A 204 28.97 -9.54 -23.31
N ARG A 205 30.16 -10.09 -23.02
CA ARG A 205 30.71 -10.19 -21.65
C ARG A 205 30.68 -8.87 -20.87
N LYS A 206 30.94 -7.74 -21.54
CA LYS A 206 30.85 -6.39 -20.95
C LYS A 206 29.44 -6.08 -20.41
N VAL A 207 28.39 -6.50 -21.13
CA VAL A 207 26.99 -6.34 -20.71
C VAL A 207 26.67 -7.28 -19.55
N ILE A 208 27.15 -8.53 -19.59
CA ILE A 208 27.00 -9.48 -18.47
C ILE A 208 27.63 -8.92 -17.19
N HIS A 209 28.86 -8.42 -17.25
CA HIS A 209 29.53 -7.80 -16.11
C HIS A 209 28.80 -6.56 -15.61
N ALA A 210 28.23 -5.75 -16.51
CA ALA A 210 27.41 -4.59 -16.11
C ALA A 210 26.12 -5.00 -15.38
N VAL A 211 25.47 -6.09 -15.81
CA VAL A 211 24.30 -6.66 -15.13
C VAL A 211 24.67 -7.15 -13.73
N VAL A 212 25.75 -7.93 -13.62
CA VAL A 212 26.24 -8.43 -12.32
C VAL A 212 26.58 -7.28 -11.38
N ALA A 213 27.31 -6.27 -11.86
CA ALA A 213 27.64 -5.08 -11.05
C ALA A 213 26.38 -4.32 -10.59
N ALA A 214 25.36 -4.22 -11.44
CA ALA A 214 24.09 -3.60 -11.07
C ALA A 214 23.35 -4.38 -9.97
N ILE A 215 23.34 -5.72 -10.05
CA ILE A 215 22.72 -6.57 -9.03
C ILE A 215 23.49 -6.47 -7.71
N LEU A 216 24.82 -6.58 -7.73
CA LEU A 216 25.67 -6.47 -6.54
C LEU A 216 25.49 -5.12 -5.83
N ARG A 217 25.47 -4.00 -6.58
CA ARG A 217 25.21 -2.67 -6.01
C ARG A 217 23.85 -2.59 -5.32
N PHE A 218 22.83 -3.21 -5.90
CA PHE A 218 21.51 -3.22 -5.29
C PHE A 218 21.42 -4.18 -4.09
N GLN A 219 22.20 -5.27 -4.07
CA GLN A 219 22.32 -6.15 -2.89
C GLN A 219 22.89 -5.39 -1.68
N ILE A 220 23.84 -4.46 -1.88
CA ILE A 220 24.33 -3.59 -0.79
C ILE A 220 23.17 -2.81 -0.18
N VAL A 221 22.34 -2.16 -1.01
CA VAL A 221 21.14 -1.44 -0.54
C VAL A 221 20.16 -2.38 0.17
N CYS A 222 19.99 -3.61 -0.34
CA CYS A 222 19.14 -4.60 0.31
C CYS A 222 19.65 -4.96 1.72
N LEU A 223 20.96 -5.13 1.90
CA LEU A 223 21.56 -5.42 3.20
C LEU A 223 21.45 -4.23 4.16
N GLU A 224 21.69 -3.00 3.68
CA GLU A 224 21.55 -1.77 4.48
C GLU A 224 20.13 -1.58 5.01
N VAL A 225 19.12 -1.93 4.22
CA VAL A 225 17.70 -1.81 4.59
C VAL A 225 17.20 -3.04 5.37
N GLY A 226 18.03 -4.08 5.53
CA GLY A 226 17.71 -5.27 6.34
C GLY A 226 16.95 -6.38 5.60
N VAL A 227 17.03 -6.44 4.27
CA VAL A 227 16.45 -7.54 3.46
C VAL A 227 17.27 -8.83 3.64
N PRO A 228 16.68 -9.94 4.11
CA PRO A 228 17.37 -11.22 4.18
C PRO A 228 17.76 -11.74 2.79
N ALA A 229 18.92 -12.41 2.67
CA ALA A 229 19.36 -13.01 1.39
C ALA A 229 18.34 -14.00 0.81
N SER A 230 17.61 -14.74 1.65
CA SER A 230 16.53 -15.66 1.25
C SER A 230 15.31 -14.94 0.65
N GLN A 231 15.18 -13.63 0.88
CA GLN A 231 14.13 -12.77 0.37
C GLN A 231 14.64 -11.91 -0.80
N MET A 232 15.65 -12.37 -1.52
CA MET A 232 16.09 -11.77 -2.79
C MET A 232 15.72 -12.70 -3.94
N LEU A 233 14.96 -12.19 -4.91
CA LEU A 233 14.48 -12.97 -6.06
C LEU A 233 14.83 -12.28 -7.37
N ILE A 234 15.58 -12.97 -8.25
CA ILE A 234 15.79 -12.52 -9.62
C ILE A 234 14.81 -13.21 -10.56
N ILE A 235 14.05 -12.42 -11.30
CA ILE A 235 13.09 -12.86 -12.31
C ILE A 235 13.65 -12.51 -13.69
N ALA A 236 13.84 -13.52 -14.54
CA ALA A 236 14.27 -13.36 -15.91
C ALA A 236 13.12 -13.62 -16.89
N THR A 237 12.97 -12.77 -17.92
CA THR A 237 11.85 -12.87 -18.88
C THR A 237 12.34 -13.09 -20.32
N GLU A 238 11.49 -12.78 -21.31
CA GLU A 238 11.74 -13.00 -22.74
C GLU A 238 13.15 -12.64 -23.22
N ALA A 239 13.68 -11.47 -22.85
CA ALA A 239 14.99 -11.02 -23.33
C ALA A 239 16.12 -11.95 -22.87
N THR A 240 16.01 -12.55 -21.69
CA THR A 240 17.01 -13.51 -21.22
C THR A 240 16.76 -14.87 -21.87
N ARG A 241 15.50 -15.32 -21.92
CA ARG A 241 15.11 -16.61 -22.49
C ARG A 241 15.51 -16.81 -23.95
N LYS A 242 15.48 -15.75 -24.77
CA LYS A 242 15.82 -15.79 -26.20
C LYS A 242 17.32 -15.63 -26.50
N ALA A 243 18.15 -15.37 -25.49
CA ALA A 243 19.58 -15.15 -25.70
C ALA A 243 20.31 -16.41 -26.12
N ILE A 244 21.19 -16.29 -27.12
CA ILE A 244 22.02 -17.41 -27.63
C ILE A 244 22.83 -18.05 -26.50
N ASN A 245 23.39 -17.23 -25.61
CA ASN A 245 24.14 -17.66 -24.43
C ASN A 245 23.37 -17.47 -23.12
N SER A 246 22.05 -17.71 -23.13
CA SER A 246 21.18 -17.58 -21.94
C SER A 246 21.69 -18.38 -20.74
N GLU A 247 22.11 -19.63 -20.95
CA GLU A 247 22.61 -20.50 -19.87
C GLU A 247 23.90 -19.95 -19.23
N GLU A 248 24.86 -19.52 -20.06
CA GLU A 248 26.10 -18.87 -19.59
C GLU A 248 25.79 -17.60 -18.78
N PHE A 249 24.88 -16.78 -19.29
CA PHE A 249 24.47 -15.53 -18.66
C PHE A 249 23.82 -15.76 -17.29
N VAL A 250 22.84 -16.67 -17.22
CA VAL A 250 22.14 -17.03 -15.97
C VAL A 250 23.11 -17.61 -14.95
N LYS A 251 23.95 -18.56 -15.36
CA LYS A 251 24.95 -19.21 -14.48
C LYS A 251 25.97 -18.20 -13.96
N THR A 252 26.39 -17.25 -14.79
CA THR A 252 27.30 -16.17 -14.37
C THR A 252 26.68 -15.27 -13.31
N ILE A 253 25.39 -14.91 -13.45
CA ILE A 253 24.68 -14.13 -12.44
C ILE A 253 24.60 -14.92 -11.13
N GLN A 254 24.09 -16.15 -11.16
CA GLN A 254 23.92 -16.97 -9.96
C GLN A 254 25.24 -17.20 -9.21
N ASN A 255 26.32 -17.50 -9.94
CA ASN A 255 27.64 -17.74 -9.33
C ASN A 255 28.24 -16.48 -8.68
N ARG A 256 27.93 -15.29 -9.21
CA ARG A 256 28.51 -14.02 -8.73
C ARG A 256 27.67 -13.34 -7.66
N THR A 257 26.35 -13.53 -7.68
CA THR A 257 25.42 -12.84 -6.76
C THR A 257 24.87 -13.76 -5.68
N HIS A 258 25.02 -15.09 -5.84
CA HIS A 258 24.45 -16.11 -4.97
C HIS A 258 22.92 -16.04 -4.83
N VAL A 259 22.24 -15.37 -5.77
CA VAL A 259 20.78 -15.25 -5.80
C VAL A 259 20.23 -16.14 -6.91
N GLN A 260 19.16 -16.87 -6.60
CA GLN A 260 18.48 -17.71 -7.58
C GLN A 260 17.84 -16.85 -8.68
N VAL A 261 18.10 -17.24 -9.94
CA VAL A 261 17.46 -16.65 -11.12
C VAL A 261 16.33 -17.56 -11.54
N ARG A 262 15.09 -17.07 -11.43
CA ARG A 262 13.89 -17.74 -11.91
C ARG A 262 13.59 -17.26 -13.32
N MET A 263 13.75 -18.15 -14.30
CA MET A 263 13.29 -17.90 -15.68
C MET A 263 11.77 -18.06 -15.75
N LEU A 264 11.04 -17.02 -16.17
CA LEU A 264 9.60 -17.11 -16.39
C LEU A 264 9.30 -17.68 -17.79
N PRO A 265 8.45 -18.72 -17.87
CA PRO A 265 7.80 -19.14 -19.11
C PRO A 265 7.00 -18.01 -19.77
N LYS A 266 6.75 -18.11 -21.08
CA LYS A 266 6.09 -17.06 -21.88
C LYS A 266 4.63 -16.86 -21.48
N ASP A 267 3.92 -17.96 -21.25
CA ASP A 267 2.56 -18.04 -20.76
C ASP A 267 2.46 -17.56 -19.30
N GLU A 268 3.39 -17.99 -18.44
CA GLU A 268 3.43 -17.55 -17.04
C GLU A 268 3.75 -16.05 -16.90
N GLU A 269 4.57 -15.46 -17.78
CA GLU A 269 4.89 -14.02 -17.75
C GLU A 269 3.63 -13.15 -17.85
N GLY A 270 2.70 -13.48 -18.77
CA GLY A 270 1.44 -12.75 -18.89
C GLY A 270 0.45 -13.06 -17.77
N VAL A 271 0.47 -14.28 -17.20
CA VAL A 271 -0.27 -14.61 -15.97
C VAL A 271 0.22 -13.72 -14.83
N VAL A 272 1.52 -13.69 -14.54
CA VAL A 272 2.10 -12.88 -13.47
C VAL A 272 1.85 -11.39 -13.74
N GLY A 273 1.94 -10.93 -15.00
CA GLY A 273 1.55 -9.57 -15.38
C GLY A 273 0.11 -9.23 -15.03
N ALA A 274 -0.83 -10.14 -15.31
CA ALA A 274 -2.25 -10.00 -14.96
C ALA A 274 -2.47 -9.96 -13.44
N TRP A 275 -1.75 -10.78 -12.66
CA TRP A 275 -1.75 -10.69 -11.20
C TRP A 275 -1.20 -9.35 -10.69
N GLY A 276 -0.20 -8.79 -11.38
CA GLY A 276 0.31 -7.46 -11.11
C GLY A 276 -0.74 -6.38 -11.33
N ILE A 277 -1.52 -6.49 -12.41
CA ILE A 277 -2.68 -5.63 -12.65
C ILE A 277 -3.69 -5.78 -11.51
N ALA A 278 -4.10 -7.01 -11.16
CA ALA A 278 -5.08 -7.26 -10.09
C ALA A 278 -4.65 -6.73 -8.72
N SER A 279 -3.34 -6.69 -8.43
CA SER A 279 -2.82 -6.10 -7.18
C SER A 279 -3.24 -4.64 -7.00
N GLY A 280 -3.56 -3.93 -8.09
CA GLY A 280 -4.05 -2.57 -8.07
C GLY A 280 -5.57 -2.42 -8.02
N PHE A 281 -6.36 -3.45 -7.75
CA PHE A 281 -7.82 -3.28 -7.71
C PHE A 281 -8.43 -4.11 -6.58
N SER A 282 -9.49 -3.59 -5.94
CA SER A 282 -10.34 -4.40 -5.08
C SER A 282 -11.14 -5.41 -5.91
N ASP A 283 -11.80 -4.90 -6.95
CA ASP A 283 -12.53 -5.68 -7.95
C ASP A 283 -12.09 -5.32 -9.37
N ILE A 284 -11.94 -6.32 -10.23
CA ILE A 284 -11.52 -6.15 -11.62
C ILE A 284 -12.23 -7.19 -12.49
N GLU A 285 -12.80 -6.75 -13.62
CA GLU A 285 -13.46 -7.62 -14.59
C GLU A 285 -13.23 -7.08 -16.01
N GLY A 286 -12.45 -7.78 -16.83
CA GLY A 286 -12.19 -7.34 -18.20
C GLY A 286 -11.00 -8.03 -18.85
N LEU A 287 -10.32 -7.34 -19.76
CA LEU A 287 -9.15 -7.84 -20.48
C LEU A 287 -7.88 -7.22 -19.89
N ALA A 288 -6.93 -8.06 -19.48
CA ALA A 288 -5.61 -7.66 -19.04
C ALA A 288 -4.64 -7.70 -20.24
N ILE A 289 -3.99 -6.57 -20.52
CA ILE A 289 -3.07 -6.43 -21.64
C ILE A 289 -1.76 -5.78 -21.18
N ASP A 290 -0.64 -6.47 -21.38
CA ASP A 290 0.69 -5.94 -21.11
C ASP A 290 1.44 -5.69 -22.43
N LEU A 291 1.95 -4.46 -22.61
CA LEU A 291 2.75 -4.08 -23.78
C LEU A 291 4.21 -3.84 -23.40
N GLY A 292 5.01 -4.87 -23.65
CA GLY A 292 6.47 -4.85 -23.54
C GLY A 292 7.17 -4.22 -24.75
N GLY A 293 8.49 -4.40 -24.81
CA GLY A 293 9.31 -3.94 -25.94
C GLY A 293 9.27 -4.91 -27.13
N GLY A 294 9.42 -6.21 -26.88
CA GLY A 294 9.46 -7.25 -27.91
C GLY A 294 8.11 -7.95 -28.14
N SER A 295 7.30 -8.09 -27.10
CA SER A 295 6.01 -8.80 -27.15
C SER A 295 4.88 -8.02 -26.45
N MET A 296 3.66 -8.50 -26.68
CA MET A 296 2.43 -8.09 -26.03
C MET A 296 1.73 -9.34 -25.49
N GLN A 297 1.20 -9.29 -24.27
CA GLN A 297 0.46 -10.37 -23.63
C GLN A 297 -1.01 -9.98 -23.47
N MET A 298 -1.93 -10.92 -23.65
CA MET A 298 -3.37 -10.73 -23.47
C MET A 298 -3.99 -11.92 -22.73
N THR A 299 -4.86 -11.62 -21.76
CA THR A 299 -5.75 -12.59 -21.11
C THR A 299 -7.01 -11.88 -20.61
N TRP A 300 -8.03 -12.63 -20.21
CA TRP A 300 -9.13 -12.07 -19.41
C TRP A 300 -8.80 -12.19 -17.93
N ILE A 301 -9.35 -11.29 -17.12
CA ILE A 301 -9.17 -11.28 -15.68
C ILE A 301 -10.47 -10.96 -14.97
N VAL A 302 -10.75 -11.73 -13.92
CA VAL A 302 -11.81 -11.49 -12.95
C VAL A 302 -11.18 -11.62 -11.57
N SER A 303 -11.20 -10.56 -10.77
CA SER A 303 -10.90 -10.67 -9.34
C SER A 303 -12.03 -10.05 -8.55
N HIS A 304 -12.55 -10.85 -7.63
CA HIS A 304 -13.55 -10.44 -6.66
C HIS A 304 -13.18 -11.02 -5.31
N ALA A 305 -13.21 -10.20 -4.26
CA ALA A 305 -12.81 -10.62 -2.91
C ALA A 305 -11.46 -11.40 -2.93
N GLY A 306 -10.44 -10.82 -3.56
CA GLY A 306 -9.07 -11.37 -3.60
C GLY A 306 -8.88 -12.68 -4.38
N ASP A 307 -9.96 -13.29 -4.89
CA ASP A 307 -9.91 -14.47 -5.76
C ASP A 307 -9.65 -14.04 -7.21
N VAL A 308 -8.42 -14.20 -7.68
CA VAL A 308 -7.99 -13.82 -9.02
C VAL A 308 -8.13 -15.00 -9.96
N ARG A 309 -9.03 -14.87 -10.93
CA ARG A 309 -9.26 -15.83 -12.01
C ARG A 309 -8.85 -15.23 -13.34
N ILE A 310 -8.22 -16.07 -14.15
CA ILE A 310 -7.77 -15.78 -15.51
C ILE A 310 -8.02 -17.02 -16.37
N SER A 311 -7.77 -16.93 -17.67
CA SER A 311 -7.89 -18.07 -18.58
C SER A 311 -7.10 -19.28 -18.08
N SER A 312 -7.70 -20.47 -18.17
CA SER A 312 -7.04 -21.76 -17.90
C SER A 312 -5.87 -22.01 -18.86
N LYS A 313 -5.91 -21.40 -20.04
CA LYS A 313 -4.81 -21.40 -21.03
C LYS A 313 -3.72 -20.36 -20.72
N GLY A 314 -3.85 -19.64 -19.61
CA GLY A 314 -2.90 -18.62 -19.16
C GLY A 314 -3.04 -17.31 -19.92
N SER A 315 -2.04 -16.98 -20.72
CA SER A 315 -2.01 -15.76 -21.52
C SER A 315 -1.49 -16.02 -22.92
N ILE A 316 -2.04 -15.31 -23.91
CA ILE A 316 -1.58 -15.37 -25.28
C ILE A 316 -0.58 -14.23 -25.51
N SER A 317 0.58 -14.59 -26.06
CA SER A 317 1.66 -13.64 -26.29
C SER A 317 1.95 -13.47 -27.78
N PHE A 318 1.82 -12.23 -28.23
CA PHE A 318 2.01 -11.80 -29.60
C PHE A 318 3.37 -11.13 -29.79
N PRO A 319 3.99 -11.22 -30.98
CA PRO A 319 5.23 -10.52 -31.32
C PRO A 319 4.98 -9.02 -31.62
N TYR A 320 4.08 -8.38 -30.88
CA TYR A 320 3.58 -7.02 -31.12
C TYR A 320 4.04 -6.03 -30.04
N GLY A 321 5.24 -6.22 -29.49
CA GLY A 321 5.84 -5.27 -28.57
C GLY A 321 6.07 -3.90 -29.22
N ALA A 322 6.13 -2.83 -28.41
CA ALA A 322 6.20 -1.47 -28.94
C ALA A 322 7.40 -1.25 -29.88
N ALA A 323 8.59 -1.80 -29.54
CA ALA A 323 9.77 -1.69 -30.38
C ALA A 323 9.73 -2.64 -31.59
N ALA A 324 9.25 -3.87 -31.39
CA ALA A 324 9.09 -4.85 -32.47
C ALA A 324 8.11 -4.34 -33.56
N LEU A 325 6.99 -3.73 -33.15
CA LEU A 325 6.06 -3.09 -34.09
C LEU A 325 6.68 -1.89 -34.81
N THR A 326 7.50 -1.08 -34.15
CA THR A 326 8.22 0.02 -34.82
C THR A 326 9.10 -0.52 -35.94
N GLN A 327 9.94 -1.51 -35.65
CA GLN A 327 10.82 -2.14 -36.63
C GLN A 327 10.04 -2.80 -37.77
N LYS A 328 8.95 -3.52 -37.45
CA LYS A 328 8.10 -4.17 -38.45
C LYS A 328 7.44 -3.15 -39.38
N LEU A 329 6.89 -2.06 -38.83
CA LEU A 329 6.25 -1.02 -39.63
C LEU A 329 7.27 -0.27 -40.51
N GLU A 330 8.48 -0.01 -40.01
CA GLU A 330 9.58 0.56 -40.80
C GLU A 330 9.98 -0.37 -41.96
N ALA A 331 10.13 -1.67 -41.68
CA ALA A 331 10.44 -2.67 -42.71
C ALA A 331 9.33 -2.78 -43.78
N LEU A 332 8.07 -2.62 -43.40
CA LEU A 332 6.94 -2.62 -44.35
C LEU A 332 6.92 -1.39 -45.26
N THR A 333 7.59 -0.30 -44.87
CA THR A 333 7.69 0.95 -45.66
C THR A 333 8.99 1.10 -46.43
N LYS A 334 10.06 0.41 -46.02
CA LYS A 334 11.40 0.62 -46.57
C LYS A 334 11.47 0.21 -48.04
N GLY A 335 11.81 1.16 -48.91
CA GLY A 335 12.03 0.92 -50.34
C GLY A 335 10.75 0.69 -51.15
N LYS A 336 9.58 1.04 -50.60
CA LYS A 336 8.29 0.95 -51.29
C LYS A 336 7.70 2.33 -51.55
N ASP A 337 6.88 2.46 -52.58
CA ASP A 337 6.08 3.65 -52.78
C ASP A 337 4.94 3.76 -51.74
N GLU A 338 4.21 4.88 -51.75
CA GLU A 338 3.18 5.18 -50.75
C GLU A 338 2.01 4.18 -50.78
N ASP A 339 1.58 3.77 -51.97
CA ASP A 339 0.45 2.85 -52.17
C ASP A 339 0.81 1.42 -51.79
N GLU A 340 1.99 0.95 -52.18
CA GLU A 340 2.53 -0.35 -51.78
C GLU A 340 2.74 -0.43 -50.27
N ALA A 341 3.29 0.64 -49.66
CA ALA A 341 3.46 0.72 -48.22
C ALA A 341 2.11 0.73 -47.48
N ALA A 342 1.10 1.42 -48.01
CA ALA A 342 -0.26 1.43 -47.47
C ALA A 342 -0.91 0.04 -47.53
N LYS A 343 -0.84 -0.62 -48.70
CA LYS A 343 -1.34 -2.01 -48.89
C LYS A 343 -0.65 -2.98 -47.94
N ALA A 344 0.68 -2.91 -47.80
CA ALA A 344 1.44 -3.78 -46.91
C ALA A 344 1.07 -3.57 -45.43
N LYS A 345 0.86 -2.32 -45.00
CA LYS A 345 0.36 -2.01 -43.65
C LYS A 345 -1.05 -2.54 -43.42
N GLU A 346 -1.93 -2.46 -44.41
CA GLU A 346 -3.30 -2.95 -44.28
C GLU A 346 -3.36 -4.49 -44.26
N GLN A 347 -2.57 -5.17 -45.08
CA GLN A 347 -2.40 -6.64 -44.99
C GLN A 347 -1.92 -7.05 -43.60
N PHE A 348 -0.90 -6.37 -43.06
CA PHE A 348 -0.42 -6.63 -41.71
C PHE A 348 -1.50 -6.34 -40.65
N ARG A 349 -2.31 -5.29 -40.85
CA ARG A 349 -3.46 -4.98 -39.97
C ARG A 349 -4.47 -6.12 -39.94
N GLN A 350 -4.81 -6.67 -41.11
CA GLN A 350 -5.72 -7.81 -41.24
C GLN A 350 -5.15 -9.06 -40.59
N GLU A 351 -3.86 -9.34 -40.78
CA GLU A 351 -3.15 -10.43 -40.11
C GLU A 351 -3.26 -10.30 -38.58
N MET A 352 -2.91 -9.14 -38.02
CA MET A 352 -3.02 -8.89 -36.58
C MET A 352 -4.46 -9.04 -36.07
N THR A 353 -5.43 -8.50 -36.81
CA THR A 353 -6.85 -8.61 -36.46
C THR A 353 -7.30 -10.07 -36.38
N SER A 354 -6.91 -10.89 -37.37
CA SER A 354 -7.21 -12.32 -37.39
C SER A 354 -6.49 -13.10 -36.28
N GLN A 355 -5.28 -12.70 -35.90
CA GLN A 355 -4.59 -13.29 -34.75
C GLN A 355 -5.29 -12.94 -33.43
N PHE A 356 -5.74 -11.70 -33.24
CA PHE A 356 -6.50 -11.32 -32.05
C PHE A 356 -7.86 -12.01 -31.95
N ARG A 357 -8.55 -12.23 -33.08
CA ARG A 357 -9.80 -12.99 -33.10
C ARG A 357 -9.60 -14.46 -32.75
N ARG A 358 -8.55 -15.10 -33.25
CA ARG A 358 -8.20 -16.47 -32.82
C ARG A 358 -7.87 -16.52 -31.33
N ALA A 359 -7.08 -15.56 -30.85
CA ALA A 359 -6.77 -15.46 -29.43
C ALA A 359 -8.00 -15.25 -28.54
N TRP A 360 -9.03 -14.57 -29.06
CA TRP A 360 -10.32 -14.43 -28.38
C TRP A 360 -10.99 -15.78 -28.14
N GLU A 361 -11.00 -16.63 -29.17
CA GLU A 361 -11.57 -17.99 -29.12
C GLU A 361 -10.74 -18.87 -28.17
N ASP A 362 -9.42 -18.85 -28.32
CA ASP A 362 -8.48 -19.66 -27.53
C ASP A 362 -8.49 -19.32 -26.03
N LEU A 363 -8.72 -18.05 -25.67
CA LEU A 363 -8.74 -17.62 -24.26
C LEU A 363 -9.99 -18.08 -23.50
N GLU A 364 -11.01 -18.63 -24.18
CA GLU A 364 -12.25 -19.11 -23.59
C GLU A 364 -12.88 -18.05 -22.66
N ILE A 365 -13.12 -16.85 -23.21
CA ILE A 365 -13.59 -15.72 -22.40
C ILE A 365 -14.97 -16.02 -21.80
N PRO A 366 -15.14 -15.87 -20.47
CA PRO A 366 -16.39 -16.19 -19.79
C PRO A 366 -17.59 -15.44 -20.38
N GLU A 367 -18.70 -16.16 -20.59
CA GLU A 367 -19.91 -15.59 -21.17
C GLU A 367 -20.44 -14.40 -20.34
N ARG A 368 -20.26 -14.43 -19.02
CA ARG A 368 -20.56 -13.31 -18.13
C ARG A 368 -19.85 -12.01 -18.55
N LEU A 369 -18.56 -12.07 -18.92
CA LEU A 369 -17.82 -10.89 -19.39
C LEU A 369 -18.33 -10.40 -20.74
N VAL A 370 -18.67 -11.32 -21.64
CA VAL A 370 -19.27 -11.00 -22.94
C VAL A 370 -20.63 -10.31 -22.77
N ASN A 371 -21.50 -10.86 -21.92
CA ASN A 371 -22.83 -10.32 -21.66
C ASN A 371 -22.76 -8.95 -20.96
N LYS A 372 -21.80 -8.77 -20.04
CA LYS A 372 -21.51 -7.46 -19.43
C LYS A 372 -21.04 -6.46 -20.48
N ALA A 373 -20.11 -6.82 -21.35
CA ALA A 373 -19.63 -5.93 -22.41
C ALA A 373 -20.75 -5.55 -23.40
N LYS A 374 -21.63 -6.49 -23.76
CA LYS A 374 -22.83 -6.19 -24.58
C LYS A 374 -23.75 -5.18 -23.90
N LYS A 375 -24.02 -5.36 -22.61
CA LYS A 375 -24.89 -4.47 -21.82
C LYS A 375 -24.28 -3.08 -21.63
N GLU A 376 -22.97 -3.01 -21.42
CA GLU A 376 -22.27 -1.77 -21.07
C GLU A 376 -21.65 -1.03 -22.26
N GLY A 377 -21.74 -1.59 -23.47
CA GLY A 377 -21.24 -0.97 -24.70
C GLY A 377 -19.74 -1.17 -24.96
N GLY A 378 -19.13 -2.20 -24.39
CA GLY A 378 -17.74 -2.60 -24.64
C GLY A 378 -17.03 -3.22 -23.43
N PHE A 379 -15.82 -3.74 -23.66
CA PHE A 379 -14.97 -4.32 -22.62
C PHE A 379 -14.18 -3.26 -21.85
N GLN A 380 -13.97 -3.53 -20.56
CA GLN A 380 -12.96 -2.83 -19.76
C GLN A 380 -11.58 -3.38 -20.09
N LEU A 381 -10.64 -2.51 -20.46
CA LEU A 381 -9.24 -2.86 -20.69
C LEU A 381 -8.38 -2.44 -19.51
N TYR A 382 -7.53 -3.34 -19.03
CA TYR A 382 -6.55 -3.07 -17.99
C TYR A 382 -5.16 -3.18 -18.60
N LEU A 383 -4.51 -2.03 -18.73
CA LEU A 383 -3.32 -1.86 -19.56
C LEU A 383 -2.07 -1.69 -18.69
N SER A 384 -1.09 -2.57 -18.87
CA SER A 384 0.23 -2.47 -18.25
C SER A 384 1.34 -2.36 -19.30
N GLY A 385 2.58 -2.21 -18.85
CA GLY A 385 3.74 -2.23 -19.73
C GLY A 385 4.27 -0.85 -20.14
N GLY A 386 5.46 -0.85 -20.72
CA GLY A 386 6.18 0.39 -21.05
C GLY A 386 5.49 1.21 -22.14
N GLY A 387 4.93 0.53 -23.14
CA GLY A 387 4.24 1.16 -24.27
C GLY A 387 2.93 1.82 -23.83
N PHE A 388 2.05 1.09 -23.16
CA PHE A 388 0.77 1.64 -22.69
C PHE A 388 0.93 2.70 -21.62
N ARG A 389 1.93 2.62 -20.72
CA ARG A 389 2.21 3.75 -19.80
C ARG A 389 2.62 5.01 -20.56
N GLY A 390 3.42 4.88 -21.63
CA GLY A 390 3.74 6.02 -22.50
C GLY A 390 2.50 6.63 -23.14
N TRP A 391 1.59 5.77 -23.64
CA TRP A 391 0.30 6.17 -24.20
C TRP A 391 -0.60 6.88 -23.17
N GLY A 392 -0.69 6.33 -21.97
CA GLY A 392 -1.48 6.90 -20.87
C GLY A 392 -0.94 8.26 -20.40
N TYR A 393 0.39 8.44 -20.31
CA TYR A 393 0.96 9.76 -20.00
C TYR A 393 0.74 10.79 -21.12
N LEU A 394 0.68 10.37 -22.40
CA LEU A 394 0.31 11.27 -23.50
C LEU A 394 -1.14 11.74 -23.39
N LEU A 395 -2.05 10.82 -23.09
CA LEU A 395 -3.46 11.13 -22.83
C LEU A 395 -3.61 12.05 -21.61
N LEU A 396 -2.91 11.74 -20.53
CA LEU A 396 -2.92 12.54 -19.30
C LEU A 396 -2.45 13.97 -19.57
N TYR A 397 -1.32 14.10 -20.28
CA TYR A 397 -0.82 15.40 -20.73
C TYR A 397 -1.85 16.14 -21.58
N LEU A 398 -2.51 15.44 -22.52
CA LEU A 398 -3.54 16.02 -23.37
C LEU A 398 -4.71 16.61 -22.56
N HIS A 399 -5.21 15.86 -21.55
CA HIS A 399 -6.29 16.31 -20.67
C HIS A 399 -5.83 17.47 -19.77
N GLN A 400 -4.54 17.58 -19.46
CA GLN A 400 -3.98 18.70 -18.72
C GLN A 400 -3.88 19.98 -19.55
N VAL A 401 -3.54 19.88 -20.84
CA VAL A 401 -3.34 21.07 -21.71
C VAL A 401 -4.60 21.55 -22.45
N ARG A 402 -5.60 20.69 -22.68
CA ARG A 402 -6.83 21.05 -23.42
C ARG A 402 -7.89 21.78 -22.58
N GLY A 403 -7.52 22.28 -21.41
CA GLY A 403 -8.44 23.02 -20.53
C GLY A 403 -9.35 22.14 -19.68
N GLU A 404 -9.16 20.81 -19.68
CA GLU A 404 -9.83 19.90 -18.73
C GLU A 404 -9.09 19.85 -17.36
N TYR A 405 -7.89 20.43 -17.29
CA TYR A 405 -7.05 20.60 -16.09
C TYR A 405 -7.01 19.36 -15.20
N TYR A 406 -6.75 18.20 -15.80
CA TYR A 406 -6.74 16.94 -15.07
C TYR A 406 -5.76 16.98 -13.87
N PRO A 407 -6.24 16.84 -12.61
CA PRO A 407 -5.48 17.26 -11.42
C PRO A 407 -4.42 16.27 -10.95
N ILE A 408 -4.48 15.01 -11.38
CA ILE A 408 -3.65 13.93 -10.81
C ILE A 408 -2.66 13.45 -11.87
N SER A 409 -1.37 13.67 -11.63
CA SER A 409 -0.27 13.28 -12.54
C SER A 409 0.26 11.86 -12.33
N ILE A 410 -0.50 11.02 -11.62
CA ILE A 410 -0.20 9.60 -11.37
C ILE A 410 -0.82 8.77 -12.48
N ILE A 411 -0.11 7.76 -13.00
CA ILE A 411 -0.66 6.89 -14.06
C ILE A 411 -1.58 5.80 -13.50
N ASN A 412 -1.29 5.35 -12.29
CA ASN A 412 -2.04 4.30 -11.63
C ASN A 412 -3.42 4.81 -11.17
N GLY A 413 -4.48 4.17 -11.65
CA GLY A 413 -5.85 4.60 -11.39
C GLY A 413 -6.35 5.67 -12.37
N TYR A 414 -5.56 5.97 -13.41
CA TYR A 414 -5.99 6.79 -14.53
C TYR A 414 -6.82 5.95 -15.51
N THR A 415 -8.01 6.44 -15.82
CA THR A 415 -8.98 5.78 -16.70
C THR A 415 -9.44 6.76 -17.76
N VAL A 416 -9.57 6.27 -19.00
CA VAL A 416 -10.09 7.04 -20.13
C VAL A 416 -11.19 6.27 -20.85
N GLY A 417 -12.17 6.98 -21.38
CA GLY A 417 -13.22 6.38 -22.21
C GLY A 417 -12.72 6.02 -23.61
N LYS A 418 -13.51 5.21 -24.31
CA LYS A 418 -13.29 4.79 -25.71
C LYS A 418 -12.85 5.93 -26.63
N LYS A 419 -13.58 7.05 -26.60
CA LYS A 419 -13.38 8.19 -27.50
C LYS A 419 -11.95 8.74 -27.44
N ASP A 420 -11.39 8.86 -26.24
CA ASP A 420 -10.05 9.41 -26.06
C ASP A 420 -8.98 8.34 -26.30
N PHE A 421 -9.23 7.11 -25.82
CA PHE A 421 -8.31 6.00 -26.02
C PHE A 421 -8.05 5.69 -27.50
N GLU A 422 -9.12 5.69 -28.31
CA GLU A 422 -9.07 5.39 -29.75
C GLU A 422 -8.68 6.60 -30.62
N ASN A 423 -8.49 7.81 -30.03
CA ASN A 423 -8.13 9.01 -30.77
C ASN A 423 -6.63 9.05 -31.13
N THR A 424 -6.23 8.09 -31.97
CA THR A 424 -4.82 7.85 -32.27
C THR A 424 -4.17 8.96 -33.09
N GLU A 425 -4.93 9.67 -33.93
CA GLU A 425 -4.42 10.79 -34.73
C GLU A 425 -4.01 11.98 -33.88
N VAL A 426 -4.83 12.34 -32.90
CA VAL A 426 -4.51 13.44 -31.97
C VAL A 426 -3.24 13.12 -31.19
N LEU A 427 -3.10 11.91 -30.67
CA LEU A 427 -1.93 11.53 -29.87
C LEU A 427 -0.65 11.46 -30.72
N LYS A 428 -0.74 11.03 -31.99
CA LYS A 428 0.37 11.13 -32.93
C LYS A 428 0.78 12.58 -33.19
N LYS A 429 -0.19 13.50 -33.33
CA LYS A 429 0.10 14.93 -33.50
C LYS A 429 0.79 15.49 -32.26
N VAL A 430 0.23 15.26 -31.07
CA VAL A 430 0.79 15.71 -29.78
C VAL A 430 2.21 15.19 -29.58
N ALA A 431 2.45 13.91 -29.86
CA ALA A 431 3.78 13.33 -29.76
C ALA A 431 4.81 13.96 -30.72
N LYS A 432 4.38 14.54 -31.85
CA LYS A 432 5.25 15.26 -32.78
C LYS A 432 5.46 16.72 -32.39
N THR A 433 4.40 17.40 -31.93
CA THR A 433 4.40 18.86 -31.76
C THR A 433 4.78 19.33 -30.36
N ALA A 434 4.51 18.53 -29.32
CA ALA A 434 4.83 18.94 -27.96
C ALA A 434 6.34 18.85 -27.72
N LYS A 435 6.91 19.94 -27.19
CA LYS A 435 8.35 20.02 -26.87
C LYS A 435 8.73 18.98 -25.82
N ASP A 436 8.08 19.06 -24.66
CA ASP A 436 8.28 18.17 -23.53
C ASP A 436 6.95 17.59 -23.08
N ILE A 437 6.95 16.30 -22.77
CA ILE A 437 5.76 15.57 -22.31
C ILE A 437 6.16 14.85 -21.03
N PHE A 438 5.46 15.17 -19.93
CA PHE A 438 5.75 14.62 -18.62
C PHE A 438 5.82 13.08 -18.66
N ARG A 439 6.94 12.52 -18.16
CA ARG A 439 7.19 11.06 -18.05
C ARG A 439 7.20 10.28 -19.38
N VAL A 440 7.28 10.98 -20.52
CA VAL A 440 7.42 10.37 -21.86
C VAL A 440 8.78 10.73 -22.47
N SER A 441 9.73 9.81 -22.39
CA SER A 441 11.05 9.94 -23.03
C SER A 441 10.95 9.94 -24.57
N ASP A 442 11.94 10.49 -25.26
CA ASP A 442 12.03 10.48 -26.73
C ASP A 442 11.90 9.08 -27.35
N ARG A 443 12.49 8.06 -26.71
CA ARG A 443 12.34 6.67 -27.15
C ARG A 443 10.87 6.23 -27.19
N ARG A 444 10.09 6.59 -26.18
CA ARG A 444 8.64 6.27 -26.12
C ARG A 444 7.85 7.12 -27.10
N ARG A 445 8.24 8.39 -27.27
CA ARG A 445 7.65 9.30 -28.26
C ARG A 445 7.77 8.74 -29.68
N LYS A 446 8.93 8.18 -30.05
CA LYS A 446 9.15 7.49 -31.33
C LYS A 446 8.28 6.25 -31.52
N GLN A 447 7.86 5.58 -30.45
CA GLN A 447 7.01 4.38 -30.49
C GLN A 447 5.51 4.69 -30.64
N VAL A 448 5.09 5.95 -30.49
CA VAL A 448 3.67 6.35 -30.53
C VAL A 448 2.95 5.91 -31.79
N PRO A 449 3.50 6.04 -33.02
CA PRO A 449 2.84 5.54 -34.23
C PRO A 449 2.57 4.04 -34.20
N SER A 450 3.47 3.26 -33.62
CA SER A 450 3.34 1.80 -33.49
C SER A 450 2.28 1.42 -32.46
N VAL A 451 2.25 2.11 -31.32
CA VAL A 451 1.20 1.92 -30.30
C VAL A 451 -0.17 2.34 -30.85
N ALA A 452 -0.23 3.45 -31.59
CA ALA A 452 -1.43 3.89 -32.30
C ALA A 452 -1.92 2.83 -33.31
N PHE A 453 -1.01 2.20 -34.06
CA PHE A 453 -1.37 1.12 -34.97
C PHE A 453 -2.01 -0.06 -34.22
N LEU A 454 -1.40 -0.48 -33.10
CA LEU A 454 -1.90 -1.55 -32.24
C LEU A 454 -3.28 -1.21 -31.64
N VAL A 455 -3.47 -0.01 -31.09
CA VAL A 455 -4.75 0.44 -30.51
C VAL A 455 -5.87 0.38 -31.56
N ASN A 456 -5.60 0.85 -32.79
CA ASN A 456 -6.58 0.77 -33.89
C ASN A 456 -6.93 -0.67 -34.26
N VAL A 457 -5.97 -1.59 -34.21
CA VAL A 457 -6.23 -3.02 -34.44
C VAL A 457 -7.08 -3.60 -33.31
N LEU A 458 -6.71 -3.36 -32.05
CA LEU A 458 -7.45 -3.85 -30.88
C LEU A 458 -8.90 -3.36 -30.89
N ALA A 459 -9.13 -2.08 -31.17
CA ALA A 459 -10.46 -1.49 -31.27
C ALA A 459 -11.36 -2.18 -32.32
N LYS A 460 -10.76 -2.67 -33.41
CA LYS A 460 -11.47 -3.43 -34.47
C LYS A 460 -11.61 -4.91 -34.18
N ALA A 461 -10.65 -5.50 -33.45
CA ALA A 461 -10.57 -6.92 -33.23
C ALA A 461 -11.40 -7.40 -32.04
N ILE A 462 -11.51 -6.58 -30.98
CA ILE A 462 -12.25 -6.92 -29.76
C ILE A 462 -13.77 -6.90 -30.05
N PRO A 463 -14.48 -8.04 -29.91
CA PRO A 463 -15.93 -8.08 -30.05
C PRO A 463 -16.61 -7.09 -29.08
N HIS A 464 -17.68 -6.45 -29.51
CA HIS A 464 -18.39 -5.40 -28.75
C HIS A 464 -17.58 -4.13 -28.44
N GLY A 465 -16.31 -4.06 -28.85
CA GLY A 465 -15.47 -2.88 -28.71
C GLY A 465 -14.97 -2.61 -27.29
N ILE A 466 -14.40 -1.41 -27.10
CA ILE A 466 -13.79 -0.96 -25.85
C ILE A 466 -14.72 0.05 -25.18
N LYS A 467 -14.94 -0.10 -23.87
CA LYS A 467 -15.68 0.88 -23.06
C LYS A 467 -14.72 1.90 -22.45
N GLU A 468 -13.80 1.42 -21.62
CA GLU A 468 -12.77 2.22 -20.97
C GLU A 468 -11.42 1.50 -20.93
N ALA A 469 -10.35 2.29 -20.90
CA ALA A 469 -8.99 1.82 -20.69
C ALA A 469 -8.45 2.33 -19.35
N HIS A 470 -8.07 1.39 -18.49
CA HIS A 470 -7.52 1.58 -17.15
C HIS A 470 -6.01 1.39 -17.19
N PHE A 471 -5.23 2.44 -16.92
CA PHE A 471 -3.77 2.36 -16.93
C PHE A 471 -3.25 1.88 -15.58
N CYS A 472 -2.51 0.77 -15.63
CA CYS A 472 -2.06 0.03 -14.46
C CYS A 472 -0.53 0.17 -14.30
N GLN A 473 -0.09 0.41 -13.07
CA GLN A 473 1.35 0.42 -12.77
C GLN A 473 1.90 -1.00 -12.56
N GLY A 474 1.10 -1.87 -11.94
CA GLY A 474 1.46 -3.24 -11.63
C GLY A 474 1.79 -4.06 -12.86
N GLY A 475 2.86 -4.86 -12.76
CA GLY A 475 3.28 -5.80 -13.79
C GLY A 475 3.90 -7.03 -13.16
N VAL A 476 4.88 -7.63 -13.85
CA VAL A 476 5.52 -8.89 -13.42
C VAL A 476 6.03 -8.85 -11.98
N ARG A 477 6.58 -7.70 -11.56
CA ARG A 477 7.13 -7.51 -10.21
C ARG A 477 6.06 -7.58 -9.13
N GLU A 478 5.03 -6.74 -9.24
CA GLU A 478 3.91 -6.72 -8.30
C GLU A 478 3.17 -8.04 -8.34
N GLY A 479 2.99 -8.65 -9.52
CA GLY A 479 2.30 -9.93 -9.64
C GLY A 479 3.04 -11.10 -8.98
N ALA A 480 4.38 -11.12 -9.06
CA ALA A 480 5.18 -12.14 -8.40
C ALA A 480 5.09 -12.05 -6.87
N LEU A 481 4.93 -10.83 -6.34
CA LEU A 481 4.70 -10.58 -4.91
C LEU A 481 3.25 -10.89 -4.52
N TYR A 482 2.29 -10.34 -5.25
CA TYR A 482 0.86 -10.45 -4.96
C TYR A 482 0.37 -11.90 -4.97
N ARG A 483 0.92 -12.75 -5.84
CA ARG A 483 0.61 -14.19 -5.87
C ARG A 483 1.03 -14.93 -4.59
N LYS A 484 2.04 -14.44 -3.87
CA LYS A 484 2.48 -15.00 -2.58
C LYS A 484 1.63 -14.53 -1.40
N ILE A 485 0.84 -13.46 -1.57
CA ILE A 485 0.00 -12.92 -0.51
C ILE A 485 -1.20 -13.84 -0.26
N LEU A 486 -1.49 -14.08 1.02
CA LEU A 486 -2.63 -14.87 1.45
C LEU A 486 -3.96 -14.30 0.92
N PRO A 487 -4.93 -15.13 0.50
CA PRO A 487 -6.21 -14.67 -0.02
C PRO A 487 -6.94 -13.66 0.89
N VAL A 488 -6.90 -13.85 2.21
CA VAL A 488 -7.54 -12.96 3.20
C VAL A 488 -6.94 -11.54 3.19
N ILE A 489 -5.63 -11.41 2.92
CA ILE A 489 -5.00 -10.11 2.77
C ILE A 489 -5.38 -9.52 1.42
N ARG A 490 -5.36 -10.31 0.33
CA ARG A 490 -5.77 -9.89 -1.03
C ARG A 490 -7.21 -9.34 -1.08
N GLN A 491 -8.08 -9.84 -0.22
CA GLN A 491 -9.47 -9.39 -0.07
C GLN A 491 -9.61 -7.95 0.44
N GLN A 492 -8.60 -7.41 1.11
CA GLN A 492 -8.65 -6.07 1.66
C GLN A 492 -8.70 -5.02 0.53
N ASP A 493 -9.43 -3.93 0.76
CA ASP A 493 -9.51 -2.81 -0.16
C ASP A 493 -8.23 -1.95 -0.11
N PRO A 494 -7.61 -1.60 -1.26
CA PRO A 494 -6.33 -0.90 -1.30
C PRO A 494 -6.39 0.50 -0.68
N LEU A 495 -7.51 1.23 -0.81
CA LEU A 495 -7.64 2.58 -0.23
C LEU A 495 -7.76 2.50 1.29
N GLN A 496 -8.53 1.53 1.79
CA GLN A 496 -8.64 1.30 3.23
C GLN A 496 -7.28 0.94 3.82
N VAL A 497 -6.53 0.02 3.19
CA VAL A 497 -5.20 -0.38 3.65
C VAL A 497 -4.20 0.78 3.60
N ALA A 498 -4.21 1.57 2.52
CA ALA A 498 -3.32 2.73 2.38
C ALA A 498 -3.49 3.77 3.50
N THR A 499 -4.65 3.80 4.15
CA THR A 499 -4.94 4.71 5.26
C THR A 499 -4.75 4.09 6.65
N MET A 500 -4.48 2.78 6.76
CA MET A 500 -4.40 2.08 8.05
C MET A 500 -3.31 2.65 8.98
N ASN A 501 -2.16 3.04 8.43
CA ASN A 501 -1.07 3.63 9.23
C ASN A 501 -1.44 4.97 9.88
N PHE A 502 -2.53 5.60 9.44
CA PHE A 502 -3.05 6.84 10.03
C PHE A 502 -4.19 6.61 11.03
N ALA A 503 -4.72 5.38 11.11
CA ALA A 503 -5.87 5.03 11.91
C ALA A 503 -5.60 5.23 13.41
N ARG A 504 -6.53 5.90 14.09
CA ARG A 504 -6.57 5.95 15.57
C ARG A 504 -7.31 4.71 16.09
N GLY A 505 -7.14 4.39 17.38
CA GLY A 505 -7.79 3.24 18.02
C GLY A 505 -9.33 3.19 17.89
N SER A 506 -9.98 4.33 17.63
CA SER A 506 -11.43 4.42 17.42
C SER A 506 -11.84 4.62 15.95
N ALA A 507 -10.99 4.28 14.98
CA ALA A 507 -11.27 4.42 13.54
C ALA A 507 -12.58 3.75 13.11
N GLN A 508 -12.88 2.55 13.61
CA GLN A 508 -14.11 1.82 13.33
C GLN A 508 -15.34 2.52 13.93
N ALA A 509 -15.24 3.03 15.16
CA ALA A 509 -16.32 3.80 15.79
C ALA A 509 -16.60 5.11 15.04
N MET A 510 -15.56 5.76 14.51
CA MET A 510 -15.71 6.94 13.66
C MET A 510 -16.37 6.63 12.33
N ALA A 511 -15.99 5.52 11.69
CA ALA A 511 -16.66 5.05 10.48
C ALA A 511 -18.14 4.74 10.76
N PHE A 512 -18.44 4.10 11.89
CA PHE A 512 -19.81 3.83 12.32
C PHE A 512 -20.64 5.11 12.48
N MET A 513 -20.09 6.17 13.08
CA MET A 513 -20.76 7.47 13.14
C MET A 513 -20.97 8.08 11.74
N ALA A 514 -19.99 7.95 10.85
CA ALA A 514 -20.14 8.39 9.46
C ALA A 514 -21.27 7.63 8.75
N PHE A 515 -21.33 6.31 8.86
CA PHE A 515 -22.42 5.50 8.30
C PHE A 515 -23.77 5.83 8.91
N SER A 516 -23.84 6.08 10.23
CA SER A 516 -25.09 6.43 10.90
C SER A 516 -25.65 7.80 10.47
N SER A 517 -24.79 8.66 9.92
CA SER A 517 -25.18 9.94 9.30
C SER A 517 -25.68 9.82 7.87
N ILE A 518 -25.67 8.61 7.29
CA ILE A 518 -26.16 8.33 5.94
C ILE A 518 -27.54 7.66 6.07
N PRO A 519 -28.60 8.21 5.44
CA PRO A 519 -29.91 7.57 5.47
C PRO A 519 -29.91 6.17 4.85
N ARG A 520 -30.67 5.25 5.44
CA ARG A 520 -30.91 3.92 4.87
C ARG A 520 -31.57 4.03 3.48
N PRO A 521 -31.23 3.15 2.51
CA PRO A 521 -31.83 3.20 1.19
C PRO A 521 -33.35 2.95 1.25
N THR A 522 -34.10 3.65 0.41
CA THR A 522 -35.53 3.43 0.13
C THR A 522 -35.70 3.08 -1.35
N LYS A 523 -36.94 2.79 -1.78
CA LYS A 523 -37.25 2.48 -3.17
C LYS A 523 -36.81 3.56 -4.16
N ASP A 524 -36.92 4.83 -3.75
CA ASP A 524 -36.69 5.98 -4.63
C ASP A 524 -35.35 6.69 -4.38
N ARG A 525 -34.65 6.36 -3.28
CA ARG A 525 -33.43 7.06 -2.86
C ARG A 525 -32.43 6.16 -2.17
N SER A 526 -31.18 6.29 -2.57
CA SER A 526 -30.05 5.63 -1.92
C SER A 526 -28.86 6.57 -1.82
N PHE A 527 -27.95 6.24 -0.91
CA PHE A 527 -26.62 6.81 -0.93
C PHE A 527 -25.89 6.34 -2.22
N PRO A 528 -25.15 7.22 -2.92
CA PRO A 528 -24.50 6.87 -4.18
C PRO A 528 -23.58 5.66 -4.01
N HIS A 529 -23.86 4.59 -4.76
CA HIS A 529 -23.06 3.36 -4.74
C HIS A 529 -21.60 3.56 -5.17
N SER A 530 -21.31 4.66 -5.85
CA SER A 530 -19.95 5.05 -6.25
C SER A 530 -19.07 5.50 -5.08
N ILE A 531 -19.64 5.85 -3.93
CA ILE A 531 -18.90 6.07 -2.69
C ILE A 531 -18.99 4.78 -1.88
N SER A 532 -17.97 3.92 -1.99
CA SER A 532 -17.98 2.62 -1.31
C SER A 532 -17.85 2.77 0.20
N PRO A 533 -18.26 1.74 0.99
CA PRO A 533 -17.96 1.67 2.41
C PRO A 533 -16.47 1.82 2.73
N HIS A 534 -15.58 1.35 1.84
CA HIS A 534 -14.13 1.47 2.00
C HIS A 534 -13.66 2.92 1.92
N VAL A 535 -14.29 3.78 1.10
CA VAL A 535 -13.99 5.22 1.06
C VAL A 535 -14.34 5.89 2.40
N ILE A 536 -15.45 5.49 3.02
CA ILE A 536 -15.87 6.00 4.33
C ILE A 536 -14.92 5.53 5.43
N GLN A 537 -14.55 4.25 5.42
CA GLN A 537 -13.59 3.70 6.37
C GLN A 537 -12.20 4.34 6.21
N ALA A 538 -11.75 4.56 4.97
CA ALA A 538 -10.49 5.25 4.70
C ALA A 538 -10.49 6.70 5.20
N PHE A 539 -11.62 7.41 5.02
CA PHE A 539 -11.80 8.74 5.59
C PHE A 539 -11.73 8.74 7.12
N ALA A 540 -12.34 7.75 7.77
CA ALA A 540 -12.27 7.60 9.22
C ALA A 540 -10.84 7.28 9.72
N ASN A 541 -10.11 6.41 9.00
CA ASN A 541 -8.72 6.08 9.31
C ASN A 541 -7.85 7.34 9.30
N ILE A 542 -7.90 8.14 8.24
CA ILE A 542 -7.00 9.29 8.05
C ILE A 542 -7.56 10.62 8.61
N LEU A 543 -8.67 10.58 9.36
CA LEU A 543 -9.42 11.76 9.80
C LEU A 543 -8.57 12.80 10.57
N TYR A 544 -7.54 12.34 11.30
CA TYR A 544 -6.67 13.17 12.14
C TYR A 544 -5.26 13.38 11.58
N ALA A 545 -4.96 12.90 10.37
CA ALA A 545 -3.58 12.92 9.84
C ALA A 545 -2.97 14.32 9.72
N HIS A 546 -3.80 15.36 9.56
CA HIS A 546 -3.36 16.75 9.43
C HIS A 546 -3.75 17.59 10.66
N ALA A 547 -4.13 16.97 11.78
CA ALA A 547 -4.64 17.67 12.96
C ALA A 547 -3.58 18.47 13.73
N THR A 548 -2.30 18.11 13.59
CA THR A 548 -1.16 18.83 14.18
C THR A 548 -0.74 20.05 13.37
N MET A 549 -1.25 20.20 12.14
CA MET A 549 -0.93 21.31 11.27
C MET A 549 -1.70 22.57 11.67
N SER A 550 -1.20 23.73 11.23
CA SER A 550 -1.89 25.00 11.42
C SER A 550 -3.21 25.04 10.64
N LYS A 551 -4.15 25.88 11.07
CA LYS A 551 -5.46 26.00 10.41
C LYS A 551 -5.34 26.42 8.94
N GLU A 552 -4.35 27.23 8.62
CA GLU A 552 -4.05 27.77 7.29
C GLU A 552 -3.57 26.68 6.33
N THR A 553 -2.91 25.64 6.85
CA THR A 553 -2.23 24.63 6.03
C THR A 553 -2.93 23.28 6.03
N ALA A 554 -3.64 22.91 7.10
CA ALA A 554 -4.26 21.60 7.24
C ALA A 554 -5.24 21.27 6.10
N ALA A 555 -6.10 22.22 5.71
CA ALA A 555 -7.06 22.03 4.63
C ALA A 555 -6.38 21.87 3.26
N THR A 556 -5.32 22.63 3.01
CA THR A 556 -4.52 22.54 1.78
C THR A 556 -3.76 21.20 1.73
N ALA A 557 -3.06 20.82 2.81
CA ALA A 557 -2.35 19.56 2.88
C ALA A 557 -3.29 18.36 2.71
N ALA A 558 -4.47 18.40 3.35
CA ALA A 558 -5.52 17.42 3.17
C ALA A 558 -5.99 17.31 1.70
N LEU A 559 -6.12 18.43 0.99
CA LEU A 559 -6.51 18.47 -0.42
C LEU A 559 -5.47 17.79 -1.33
N TYR A 560 -4.18 17.92 -1.02
CA TYR A 560 -3.08 17.30 -1.79
C TYR A 560 -2.71 15.88 -1.32
N SER A 561 -3.22 15.43 -0.17
CA SER A 561 -2.82 14.18 0.48
C SER A 561 -2.87 12.95 -0.43
N THR A 562 -3.79 12.91 -1.39
CA THR A 562 -4.00 11.78 -2.30
C THR A 562 -3.33 11.93 -3.66
N SER A 563 -2.91 13.12 -4.08
CA SER A 563 -2.33 13.38 -5.41
C SER A 563 -0.82 13.49 -5.38
N THR A 564 -0.28 14.24 -4.42
CA THR A 564 1.16 14.50 -4.25
C THR A 564 1.63 14.33 -2.82
N GLY A 565 0.70 14.11 -1.87
CA GLY A 565 1.02 13.89 -0.46
C GLY A 565 1.18 12.41 -0.09
N VAL A 566 0.91 12.11 1.17
CA VAL A 566 1.23 10.83 1.83
C VAL A 566 0.58 9.58 1.22
N LEU A 567 -0.50 9.73 0.44
CA LEU A 567 -1.17 8.62 -0.25
C LEU A 567 -0.87 8.55 -1.76
N ALA A 568 0.04 9.39 -2.27
CA ALA A 568 0.37 9.42 -3.70
C ALA A 568 0.95 8.08 -4.20
N GLU A 569 1.72 7.39 -3.36
CA GLU A 569 2.37 6.13 -3.71
C GLU A 569 1.45 4.91 -3.64
N ALA A 570 0.31 5.02 -2.97
CA ALA A 570 -0.60 3.89 -2.80
C ALA A 570 -1.11 3.40 -4.17
N HIS A 571 -0.80 2.17 -4.50
CA HIS A 571 -1.22 1.56 -5.76
C HIS A 571 -2.72 1.22 -5.72
N GLY A 572 -3.30 1.12 -6.90
CA GLY A 572 -4.67 0.67 -7.10
C GLY A 572 -5.83 1.54 -6.64
N ILE A 573 -5.58 2.81 -6.31
CA ILE A 573 -6.65 3.74 -5.96
C ILE A 573 -7.12 4.49 -7.22
N PRO A 574 -8.41 4.36 -7.63
CA PRO A 574 -8.98 5.15 -8.71
C PRO A 574 -8.86 6.65 -8.44
N HIS A 575 -8.64 7.45 -9.48
CA HIS A 575 -8.54 8.90 -9.33
C HIS A 575 -9.80 9.56 -8.77
N ALA A 576 -10.98 8.98 -9.02
CA ALA A 576 -12.23 9.43 -8.42
C ALA A 576 -12.22 9.24 -6.88
N ASP A 577 -11.72 8.13 -6.37
CA ASP A 577 -11.62 7.89 -4.93
C ASP A 577 -10.58 8.78 -4.25
N ARG A 578 -9.45 9.03 -4.93
CA ARG A 578 -8.48 10.06 -4.50
C ARG A 578 -9.18 11.41 -4.34
N ALA A 579 -9.94 11.84 -5.35
CA ALA A 579 -10.69 13.09 -5.29
C ALA A 579 -11.73 13.11 -4.17
N ARG A 580 -12.50 12.02 -3.99
CA ARG A 580 -13.50 11.91 -2.91
C ARG A 580 -12.84 12.08 -1.54
N LEU A 581 -11.77 11.33 -1.28
CA LEU A 581 -11.08 11.37 0.01
C LEU A 581 -10.44 12.74 0.27
N ALA A 582 -9.72 13.31 -0.71
CA ALA A 582 -9.12 14.64 -0.60
C ALA A 582 -10.17 15.73 -0.30
N LEU A 583 -11.30 15.71 -1.00
CA LEU A 583 -12.38 16.69 -0.78
C LEU A 583 -13.05 16.53 0.60
N MET A 584 -13.27 15.29 1.05
CA MET A 584 -13.80 15.05 2.41
C MET A 584 -12.83 15.56 3.49
N LEU A 585 -11.53 15.24 3.37
CA LEU A 585 -10.52 15.66 4.33
C LEU A 585 -10.35 17.19 4.35
N GLN A 586 -10.33 17.82 3.19
CA GLN A 586 -10.24 19.28 3.09
C GLN A 586 -11.45 19.97 3.78
N GLU A 587 -12.66 19.45 3.57
CA GLU A 587 -13.87 19.98 4.21
C GLU A 587 -13.90 19.74 5.73
N ARG A 588 -13.29 18.63 6.18
CA ARG A 588 -13.03 18.30 7.59
C ARG A 588 -12.15 19.32 8.29
N TYR A 589 -11.16 19.91 7.61
CA TYR A 589 -10.31 20.98 8.15
C TYR A 589 -10.90 22.39 7.93
N GLY A 590 -12.22 22.50 7.87
CA GLY A 590 -12.93 23.78 7.79
C GLY A 590 -13.39 24.15 6.38
N GLY A 591 -12.78 23.59 5.34
CA GLY A 591 -13.21 23.80 3.96
C GLY A 591 -12.68 25.10 3.32
N GLU A 592 -11.97 25.92 4.09
CA GLU A 592 -11.36 27.17 3.63
C GLU A 592 -10.04 26.90 2.93
N LEU A 593 -9.81 27.57 1.79
CA LEU A 593 -8.63 27.43 0.97
C LEU A 593 -8.18 28.81 0.49
N PRO A 594 -6.87 29.05 0.36
CA PRO A 594 -6.39 30.25 -0.30
C PRO A 594 -6.80 30.24 -1.79
N PRO A 595 -7.02 31.41 -2.41
CA PRO A 595 -7.52 31.51 -3.79
C PRO A 595 -6.74 30.67 -4.81
N ARG A 596 -5.42 30.52 -4.65
CA ARG A 596 -4.56 29.72 -5.53
C ARG A 596 -4.92 28.22 -5.59
N GLU A 597 -5.55 27.68 -4.55
CA GLU A 597 -5.91 26.25 -4.48
C GLU A 597 -7.30 25.96 -5.04
N MET A 598 -8.06 27.01 -5.39
CA MET A 598 -9.44 26.87 -5.86
C MET A 598 -9.51 26.17 -7.22
N ASP A 599 -8.55 26.42 -8.09
CA ASP A 599 -8.46 25.76 -9.39
C ASP A 599 -8.16 24.26 -9.22
N PHE A 600 -7.23 23.91 -8.34
CA PHE A 600 -6.95 22.51 -8.02
C PHE A 600 -8.18 21.79 -7.43
N LYS A 601 -8.90 22.43 -6.49
CA LYS A 601 -10.17 21.91 -5.97
C LYS A 601 -11.21 21.75 -7.08
N LYS A 602 -11.32 22.70 -8.01
CA LYS A 602 -12.25 22.64 -9.15
C LYS A 602 -11.90 21.46 -10.07
N SER A 603 -10.62 21.26 -10.37
CA SER A 603 -10.13 20.13 -11.14
C SER A 603 -10.37 18.78 -10.46
N LEU A 604 -10.18 18.66 -9.13
CA LEU A 604 -10.55 17.43 -8.42
C LEU A 604 -12.05 17.13 -8.52
N ARG A 605 -12.87 18.19 -8.47
CA ARG A 605 -14.32 18.06 -8.60
C ARG A 605 -14.75 17.67 -10.01
N SER A 606 -14.00 17.98 -11.07
CA SER A 606 -14.36 17.56 -12.42
C SER A 606 -14.26 16.04 -12.64
N LEU A 607 -13.60 15.32 -11.73
CA LEU A 607 -13.53 13.86 -11.73
C LEU A 607 -14.78 13.19 -11.14
N LEU A 608 -15.72 13.97 -10.58
CA LEU A 608 -16.86 13.48 -9.80
C LEU A 608 -18.18 14.05 -10.31
N THR A 609 -19.27 13.35 -10.05
CA THR A 609 -20.62 13.87 -10.34
C THR A 609 -21.01 14.97 -9.34
N PRO A 610 -21.95 15.87 -9.69
CA PRO A 610 -22.47 16.86 -8.75
C PRO A 610 -23.00 16.27 -7.43
N GLU A 611 -23.59 15.07 -7.50
CA GLU A 611 -24.05 14.32 -6.34
C GLU A 611 -22.90 13.92 -5.40
N GLU A 612 -21.86 13.30 -5.95
CA GLU A 612 -20.70 12.86 -5.19
C GLU A 612 -19.98 14.04 -4.52
N ILE A 613 -19.82 15.14 -5.25
CA ILE A 613 -19.22 16.38 -4.72
C ILE A 613 -20.03 16.92 -3.53
N TRP A 614 -21.36 16.83 -3.58
CA TRP A 614 -22.18 17.29 -2.47
C TRP A 614 -22.04 16.38 -1.24
N TRP A 615 -21.99 15.06 -1.45
CA TRP A 615 -21.80 14.08 -0.40
C TRP A 615 -20.43 14.20 0.28
N THR A 616 -19.36 14.42 -0.48
CA THR A 616 -18.02 14.65 0.10
C THR A 616 -18.00 15.88 1.00
N ARG A 617 -18.74 16.93 0.64
CA ARG A 617 -18.91 18.12 1.50
C ARG A 617 -19.73 17.83 2.75
N TYR A 618 -20.84 17.10 2.63
CA TYR A 618 -21.66 16.70 3.78
C TYR A 618 -20.84 15.85 4.78
N LEU A 619 -20.20 14.79 4.30
CA LEU A 619 -19.38 13.87 5.10
C LEU A 619 -18.12 14.55 5.66
N GLY A 620 -17.47 15.42 4.89
CA GLY A 620 -16.33 16.21 5.38
C GLY A 620 -16.74 17.14 6.54
N LYS A 621 -17.90 17.82 6.45
CA LYS A 621 -18.42 18.63 7.56
C LYS A 621 -18.85 17.79 8.76
N LEU A 622 -19.34 16.57 8.54
CA LEU A 622 -19.54 15.63 9.64
C LEU A 622 -18.21 15.24 10.30
N GLY A 623 -17.16 14.98 9.53
CA GLY A 623 -15.83 14.73 10.07
C GLY A 623 -15.35 15.87 10.97
N LEU A 624 -15.61 17.13 10.57
CA LEU A 624 -15.31 18.30 11.41
C LEU A 624 -16.06 18.21 12.75
N VAL A 625 -17.35 17.91 12.72
CA VAL A 625 -18.18 17.72 13.93
C VAL A 625 -17.65 16.58 14.81
N ILE A 626 -17.37 15.41 14.23
CA ILE A 626 -16.80 14.26 14.94
C ILE A 626 -15.52 14.66 15.67
N SER A 627 -14.62 15.38 15.01
CA SER A 627 -13.37 15.82 15.63
C SER A 627 -13.50 16.89 16.70
N ARG A 628 -14.61 17.62 16.72
CA ARG A 628 -14.90 18.60 17.76
C ARG A 628 -15.43 17.92 19.01
N VAL A 629 -16.27 16.90 18.83
CA VAL A 629 -16.72 16.04 19.92
C VAL A 629 -15.54 15.21 20.46
N TYR A 630 -14.70 14.65 19.59
CA TYR A 630 -13.61 13.73 19.97
C TYR A 630 -12.23 14.25 19.51
N PRO A 631 -11.68 15.32 20.11
CA PRO A 631 -10.47 15.99 19.62
C PRO A 631 -9.21 15.10 19.52
N THR A 632 -9.10 14.09 20.38
CA THR A 632 -7.98 13.13 20.38
C THR A 632 -8.22 11.93 19.44
N GLY A 633 -9.40 11.84 18.83
CA GLY A 633 -9.81 10.68 18.03
C GLY A 633 -10.10 9.42 18.84
N VAL A 634 -10.24 9.55 20.17
CA VAL A 634 -10.61 8.45 21.08
C VAL A 634 -12.09 8.54 21.41
N ILE A 635 -12.79 7.44 21.21
CA ILE A 635 -14.21 7.25 21.50
C ILE A 635 -14.33 6.06 22.44
N ASP A 636 -14.91 6.28 23.60
CA ASP A 636 -15.36 5.20 24.49
C ASP A 636 -16.71 4.69 23.99
N PRO A 637 -16.80 3.45 23.45
CA PRO A 637 -18.06 2.91 22.94
C PRO A 637 -19.09 2.68 24.04
N SER A 638 -18.66 2.50 25.29
CA SER A 638 -19.55 2.34 26.44
C SER A 638 -20.13 3.68 26.89
N ARG A 639 -19.51 4.81 26.52
CA ARG A 639 -19.94 6.16 26.93
C ARG A 639 -19.77 7.14 25.76
N PRO A 640 -20.51 6.96 24.65
CA PRO A 640 -20.42 7.87 23.51
C PRO A 640 -20.91 9.26 23.94
N ARG A 641 -20.20 10.32 23.55
CA ARG A 641 -20.60 11.71 23.83
C ARG A 641 -21.65 12.22 22.85
N ALA A 642 -21.57 11.74 21.61
CA ALA A 642 -22.49 12.11 20.55
C ALA A 642 -22.72 10.93 19.61
N MET A 643 -23.96 10.77 19.13
CA MET A 643 -24.34 9.79 18.13
C MET A 643 -25.20 10.43 17.03
N PRO A 644 -24.74 10.44 15.76
CA PRO A 644 -25.55 10.90 14.64
C PRO A 644 -26.50 9.80 14.14
N ARG A 645 -27.69 10.19 13.68
CA ARG A 645 -28.64 9.33 12.96
C ARG A 645 -29.31 10.12 11.86
N ALA A 646 -29.29 9.61 10.64
CA ALA A 646 -29.93 10.25 9.49
C ALA A 646 -31.09 9.46 8.91
N ARG A 647 -32.09 10.19 8.39
CA ARG A 647 -33.20 9.63 7.62
C ARG A 647 -33.50 10.47 6.38
N TRP A 648 -34.12 9.85 5.39
CA TRP A 648 -34.78 10.57 4.31
C TRP A 648 -36.02 11.27 4.86
N ALA A 649 -36.20 12.53 4.46
CA ALA A 649 -37.33 13.34 4.87
C ALA A 649 -37.92 14.10 3.67
N ASN A 650 -39.24 14.24 3.65
CA ASN A 650 -39.99 14.88 2.57
C ASN A 650 -40.72 16.16 3.02
N ASP A 651 -40.64 16.45 4.31
CA ASP A 651 -41.36 17.46 5.05
C ASP A 651 -40.42 18.56 5.60
N LEU A 652 -39.29 18.79 4.93
CA LEU A 652 -38.27 19.72 5.39
C LEU A 652 -38.58 21.19 5.03
N GLY A 653 -38.00 22.09 5.80
CA GLY A 653 -38.06 23.54 5.56
C GLY A 653 -39.39 24.19 5.99
N LYS A 654 -39.48 25.52 5.88
CA LYS A 654 -40.58 26.32 6.45
C LYS A 654 -41.99 25.89 6.01
N LYS A 655 -42.15 25.43 4.76
CA LYS A 655 -43.43 24.99 4.19
C LYS A 655 -43.65 23.47 4.26
N LYS A 656 -42.75 22.74 4.94
CA LYS A 656 -42.76 21.26 5.06
C LYS A 656 -42.99 20.51 3.74
N ASN A 657 -42.37 20.98 2.67
CA ASN A 657 -42.55 20.45 1.31
C ASN A 657 -41.23 20.19 0.59
N LYS A 658 -40.11 20.24 1.31
CA LYS A 658 -38.79 20.01 0.74
C LYS A 658 -38.30 18.64 1.12
N GLN A 659 -37.65 18.00 0.16
CA GLN A 659 -37.09 16.69 0.35
C GLN A 659 -35.58 16.76 0.60
N GLY A 660 -35.05 15.83 1.40
CA GLY A 660 -33.62 15.77 1.70
C GLY A 660 -33.30 14.90 2.91
N ILE A 661 -32.29 15.34 3.68
CA ILE A 661 -31.75 14.63 4.83
C ILE A 661 -32.17 15.33 6.13
N GLU A 662 -32.75 14.58 7.06
CA GLU A 662 -32.80 14.97 8.46
C GLU A 662 -31.69 14.24 9.21
N LEU A 663 -30.78 15.00 9.81
CA LEU A 663 -29.70 14.51 10.66
C LEU A 663 -30.00 14.86 12.11
N LYS A 664 -30.32 13.85 12.93
CA LYS A 664 -30.39 13.98 14.39
C LYS A 664 -29.01 13.69 14.97
N VAL A 665 -28.47 14.61 15.78
CA VAL A 665 -27.28 14.37 16.59
C VAL A 665 -27.70 14.35 18.03
N SER A 666 -27.60 13.18 18.65
CA SER A 666 -27.96 12.94 20.03
C SER A 666 -26.70 13.11 20.89
N LEU A 667 -26.76 13.99 21.89
CA LEU A 667 -25.71 14.20 22.88
C LEU A 667 -26.05 13.46 24.17
N GLN A 668 -25.04 12.87 24.81
CA GLN A 668 -25.22 12.27 26.12
C GLN A 668 -25.73 13.34 27.09
N LYS A 669 -26.91 13.10 27.67
CA LYS A 669 -27.47 13.96 28.69
C LYS A 669 -26.57 13.95 29.93
N VAL A 670 -26.15 15.13 30.35
CA VAL A 670 -25.41 15.35 31.60
C VAL A 670 -26.17 16.35 32.46
N GLY A 671 -26.20 16.13 33.79
CA GLY A 671 -26.96 17.00 34.71
C GLY A 671 -26.41 18.43 34.77
N PHE A 672 -25.10 18.59 34.61
CA PHE A 672 -24.41 19.87 34.50
C PHE A 672 -23.28 19.75 33.48
N ASP A 673 -23.30 20.60 32.44
CA ASP A 673 -22.28 20.63 31.38
C ASP A 673 -21.38 21.87 31.50
N PRO A 674 -20.29 21.83 32.29
CA PRO A 674 -19.35 22.94 32.37
C PRO A 674 -18.60 23.17 31.06
N THR A 675 -18.58 22.18 30.14
CA THR A 675 -17.88 22.28 28.85
C THR A 675 -18.71 23.01 27.79
N ARG A 676 -20.01 23.21 28.04
CA ARG A 676 -20.97 23.82 27.11
C ARG A 676 -20.94 23.18 25.71
N LEU A 677 -20.70 21.87 25.66
CA LEU A 677 -20.51 21.10 24.44
C LEU A 677 -21.68 21.28 23.48
N LYS A 678 -22.91 21.31 23.99
CA LYS A 678 -24.12 21.55 23.18
C LYS A 678 -24.04 22.88 22.41
N GLN A 679 -23.67 23.97 23.09
CA GLN A 679 -23.61 25.31 22.49
C GLN A 679 -22.51 25.39 21.43
N GLU A 680 -21.34 24.83 21.70
CA GLU A 680 -20.24 24.74 20.74
C GLU A 680 -20.65 23.91 19.50
N LEU A 681 -21.31 22.77 19.73
CA LEU A 681 -21.72 21.88 18.65
C LEU A 681 -22.79 22.50 17.75
N GLU A 682 -23.69 23.34 18.28
CA GLU A 682 -24.66 24.07 17.46
C GLU A 682 -23.99 24.92 16.38
N ALA A 683 -22.84 25.56 16.68
CA ALA A 683 -22.11 26.38 15.73
C ALA A 683 -21.54 25.55 14.57
N ASP A 684 -21.02 24.36 14.87
CA ASP A 684 -20.49 23.45 13.86
C ASP A 684 -21.60 22.74 13.07
N LEU A 685 -22.71 22.35 13.71
CA LEU A 685 -23.88 21.78 13.06
C LEU A 685 -24.56 22.75 12.09
N LYS A 686 -24.48 24.06 12.34
CA LYS A 686 -24.89 25.09 11.36
C LYS A 686 -24.11 24.97 10.05
N LYS A 687 -22.85 24.50 10.07
CA LYS A 687 -22.03 24.29 8.86
C LYS A 687 -22.59 23.13 8.01
N ILE A 688 -23.00 22.02 8.64
CA ILE A 688 -23.71 20.92 7.96
C ILE A 688 -25.03 21.42 7.36
N ARG A 689 -25.84 22.16 8.13
CA ARG A 689 -27.11 22.75 7.66
C ARG A 689 -26.92 23.70 6.47
N LYS A 690 -25.78 24.39 6.38
CA LYS A 690 -25.45 25.26 5.23
C LYS A 690 -25.27 24.46 3.93
N VAL A 691 -24.76 23.23 3.98
CA VAL A 691 -24.63 22.35 2.80
C VAL A 691 -25.98 22.15 2.11
N GLY A 692 -27.07 22.10 2.90
CA GLY A 692 -28.44 21.95 2.39
C GLY A 692 -29.15 23.23 1.92
N LYS A 693 -28.47 24.37 1.81
CA LYS A 693 -29.07 25.62 1.29
C LYS A 693 -28.81 25.73 -0.21
N ARG A 694 -29.81 26.14 -1.00
CA ARG A 694 -29.72 26.29 -2.48
C ARG A 694 -28.49 27.06 -2.96
N LYS A 695 -28.12 28.16 -2.28
CA LYS A 695 -26.91 28.94 -2.65
C LYS A 695 -25.58 28.18 -2.49
N HIS A 696 -25.59 27.05 -1.78
CA HIS A 696 -24.44 26.19 -1.54
C HIS A 696 -24.56 24.85 -2.28
N TRP A 697 -25.57 24.65 -3.12
CA TRP A 697 -25.67 23.48 -4.00
C TRP A 697 -24.58 23.51 -5.08
N ILE A 698 -24.28 22.34 -5.65
CA ILE A 698 -23.20 22.16 -6.63
C ILE A 698 -23.67 22.68 -7.97
N GLY A 699 -23.11 23.81 -8.42
CA GLY A 699 -23.61 24.56 -9.57
C GLY A 699 -24.47 25.78 -9.19
N GLY A 700 -24.57 26.13 -7.90
CA GLY A 700 -25.31 27.31 -7.45
C GLY A 700 -26.79 27.01 -7.20
N ARG A 701 -27.66 28.03 -7.27
CA ARG A 701 -29.07 27.95 -6.82
C ARG A 701 -29.91 26.94 -7.61
N ASP A 702 -29.52 26.68 -8.85
CA ASP A 702 -30.18 25.78 -9.79
C ASP A 702 -29.35 24.53 -10.08
N GLY A 703 -28.27 24.36 -9.29
CA GLY A 703 -27.42 23.18 -9.33
C GLY A 703 -27.96 22.01 -8.53
N TRP A 704 -27.14 20.97 -8.41
CA TRP A 704 -27.47 19.75 -7.69
C TRP A 704 -27.30 19.92 -6.18
N GLY A 705 -28.31 19.52 -5.40
CA GLY A 705 -28.20 19.42 -3.96
C GLY A 705 -29.53 19.09 -3.29
N MET A 706 -29.45 18.74 -2.01
CA MET A 706 -30.62 18.37 -1.20
C MET A 706 -30.79 19.32 -0.02
N LYS A 707 -31.98 19.33 0.59
CA LYS A 707 -32.18 20.03 1.85
C LYS A 707 -31.54 19.23 2.99
N VAL A 708 -30.94 19.91 3.95
CA VAL A 708 -30.42 19.30 5.18
C VAL A 708 -31.02 20.02 6.37
N GLU A 709 -31.69 19.26 7.21
CA GLU A 709 -32.18 19.66 8.52
C GLU A 709 -31.29 18.97 9.57
N VAL A 710 -30.91 19.72 10.61
CA VAL A 710 -30.02 19.20 11.66
C VAL A 710 -30.69 19.47 12.99
N LEU A 711 -31.03 18.38 13.69
CA LEU A 711 -31.63 18.38 15.01
C LEU A 711 -30.54 18.02 16.04
N LEU A 712 -30.41 18.83 17.09
CA LEU A 712 -29.52 18.54 18.21
C LEU A 712 -30.40 18.25 19.43
N VAL A 713 -30.24 17.05 20.01
CA VAL A 713 -31.07 16.57 21.12
C VAL A 713 -30.17 16.06 22.22
N GLU A 714 -30.52 16.32 23.48
CA GLU A 714 -29.88 15.68 24.64
C GLU A 714 -30.75 14.52 25.08
N GLU A 715 -30.19 13.31 25.06
CA GLU A 715 -30.84 12.08 25.49
C GLU A 715 -29.84 11.15 26.15
N ASP A 716 -30.31 10.16 26.88
CA ASP A 716 -29.43 9.13 27.41
C ASP A 716 -29.01 8.21 26.24
N LEU A 717 -27.70 8.07 26.00
CA LEU A 717 -27.18 7.25 24.90
C LEU A 717 -26.85 5.82 25.35
N LEU A 718 -27.00 5.53 26.65
CA LEU A 718 -26.84 4.23 27.27
C LEU A 718 -28.13 3.40 27.22
#